data_AF-A0A317K053-F1
#
_entry.id   AF-A0A317K053-F1
#
_cell.length_a   1.000
_cell.length_b   1.000
_cell.length_c   1.000
_cell.angle_alpha   90.00
_cell.angle_beta   90.00
_cell.angle_gamma   90.00
#
_symmetry.space_group_name_H-M   'P 1'
#
loop_
_entity.id
_entity.type
_entity.pdbx_description
1 polymer ?
#
loop_
_entity_poly.entity_id
_entity_poly.type
_entity_poly.pdbx_seq_one_letter_code
_entity_poly.pdbx_strand_id
1 'polypeptide(L)'
;MSLSTLGEQPAPVGADEEGNPAATTKTNRIQKEIVKQLLYQQMPADAPESRFRRISRFPRWREFGLALFVGLVLFVLMVAAGLDRPVIALTGVDPVERPGWSRTPLVYLALAAILIGAVYLVRLLLHDKVRIEQVTAGPASITLPPRSSSYFDEYLDEIVYLFETNGRDIVILEDLDRFDDPLIFETLRSLNNLLNTAKQLKGRRVRFIYALRDSIFEKLGRDENNAITDEAKAELVRANRTKFFDLVVPVVPFITHKNARDHMHRLLTGRWHSISKELVDLAARHVADMRLIYNIVNEYEVFKHQLIDVATPVPQLDEERLLAMVLFKNVHMADFEAIRLGESSLDKLYDVWRALVSANLQRLRVESTKLHERIERDEAAEERAGELAARLQARVDAIVRASSPQGFTVSDQLHVSGEVVSPAELRTAKFWRDLLQGNGSIVLHVRDGYGYQRQLLFSAPVLSDLLGTSLDLDEWAARSATADKDSLERIERDVHFLQHHTWGDLVDRPQFKYRTTEGENALTFRQWLDRLLPSQLAVDLVAQKYITSYFSLHVSSFYGELIRPDAMTYLMRNVDRGTPDADYPLDAEDITAILRDRGTGVLRDRSMYNVSILNHLLQEDADRAKVVVKRLADWGPKERAFVDHYLGAGVAKAALVEQLTPLR
;
A
#
# COMPACT_ATOMS: atom_id res chain seq x y z
N MET A 1 11.15 -31.74 3.37
CA MET A 1 12.18 -31.08 4.23
C MET A 1 12.44 -29.70 3.66
N SER A 2 12.46 -28.63 4.47
CA SER A 2 12.72 -27.25 3.98
C SER A 2 14.03 -26.74 4.58
N LEU A 3 14.99 -26.38 3.72
CA LEU A 3 16.35 -25.96 4.09
C LEU A 3 16.42 -24.43 4.29
N SER A 4 15.93 -23.94 5.43
CA SER A 4 15.83 -22.49 5.72
C SER A 4 17.14 -21.82 6.20
N THR A 5 18.14 -22.60 6.63
CA THR A 5 19.26 -22.14 7.49
C THR A 5 20.53 -21.63 6.77
N LEU A 6 20.62 -21.72 5.44
CA LEU A 6 21.85 -21.44 4.67
C LEU A 6 21.84 -20.05 4.00
N GLY A 7 21.34 -19.02 4.69
CA GLY A 7 21.09 -17.68 4.14
C GLY A 7 22.33 -16.80 3.86
N GLU A 8 23.53 -17.17 4.31
CA GLU A 8 24.74 -16.34 4.15
C GLU A 8 25.75 -16.97 3.17
N GLN A 9 26.10 -16.22 2.12
CA GLN A 9 27.37 -16.44 1.39
C GLN A 9 28.51 -15.84 2.24
N PRO A 10 29.52 -16.61 2.68
CA PRO A 10 30.62 -16.04 3.44
C PRO A 10 31.71 -15.48 2.52
N ALA A 11 32.45 -14.52 3.09
CA ALA A 11 33.66 -13.94 2.54
C ALA A 11 34.71 -15.01 2.17
N PRO A 12 35.55 -14.77 1.15
CA PRO A 12 36.62 -15.69 0.80
C PRO A 12 37.58 -15.85 2.00
N VAL A 13 37.82 -17.10 2.41
CA VAL A 13 38.74 -17.42 3.51
C VAL A 13 40.17 -17.29 3.01
N GLY A 14 40.99 -16.53 3.74
CA GLY A 14 42.43 -16.41 3.52
C GLY A 14 43.15 -17.74 3.79
N ALA A 15 44.30 -17.92 3.15
CA ALA A 15 44.98 -19.21 2.93
C ALA A 15 45.53 -19.97 4.16
N ASP A 16 45.17 -19.62 5.40
CA ASP A 16 45.92 -20.03 6.61
C ASP A 16 45.11 -20.81 7.67
N GLU A 17 43.98 -21.45 7.33
CA GLU A 17 43.35 -22.43 8.23
C GLU A 17 43.63 -23.87 7.77
N GLU A 18 44.31 -24.67 8.62
CA GLU A 18 44.61 -26.11 8.44
C GLU A 18 43.34 -27.02 8.51
N GLY A 19 42.27 -26.65 7.81
CA GLY A 19 41.07 -27.46 7.61
C GLY A 19 41.02 -28.07 6.21
N ASN A 20 40.48 -29.29 6.06
CA ASN A 20 40.29 -29.93 4.75
C ASN A 20 39.45 -29.02 3.82
N PRO A 21 39.97 -28.53 2.68
CA PRO A 21 39.26 -27.60 1.79
C PRO A 21 37.97 -28.20 1.19
N ALA A 22 37.82 -29.54 1.19
CA ALA A 22 36.56 -30.19 0.80
C ALA A 22 35.41 -30.00 1.81
N ALA A 23 35.73 -29.70 3.09
CA ALA A 23 34.73 -29.48 4.15
C ALA A 23 34.00 -28.14 4.01
N THR A 24 34.58 -27.18 3.28
CA THR A 24 34.03 -25.83 3.11
C THR A 24 33.26 -25.64 1.79
N THR A 25 33.25 -26.62 0.89
CA THR A 25 32.50 -26.57 -0.37
C THR A 25 30.99 -26.40 -0.13
N LYS A 26 30.32 -25.61 -0.99
CA LYS A 26 28.86 -25.39 -0.94
C LYS A 26 28.08 -26.71 -0.87
N THR A 27 28.43 -27.68 -1.70
CA THR A 27 27.81 -29.01 -1.74
C THR A 27 27.87 -29.70 -0.38
N ASN A 28 29.02 -29.68 0.28
CA ASN A 28 29.22 -30.37 1.55
C ASN A 28 28.41 -29.73 2.68
N ARG A 29 28.22 -28.40 2.63
CA ARG A 29 27.33 -27.69 3.56
C ARG A 29 25.86 -28.03 3.33
N ILE A 30 25.44 -28.17 2.07
CA ILE A 30 24.08 -28.62 1.75
C ILE A 30 23.88 -30.06 2.25
N GLN A 31 24.85 -30.95 2.03
CA GLN A 31 24.82 -32.31 2.58
C GLN A 31 24.68 -32.30 4.10
N LYS A 32 25.47 -31.49 4.81
CA LYS A 32 25.39 -31.34 6.26
C LYS A 32 23.99 -31.00 6.74
N GLU A 33 23.34 -30.00 6.13
CA GLU A 33 21.98 -29.60 6.53
C GLU A 33 20.95 -30.67 6.18
N ILE A 34 21.10 -31.37 5.05
CA ILE A 34 20.24 -32.51 4.70
C ILE A 34 20.39 -33.65 5.73
N VAL A 35 21.62 -34.01 6.10
CA VAL A 35 21.90 -35.03 7.12
C VAL A 35 21.30 -34.63 8.46
N LYS A 36 21.51 -33.38 8.88
CA LYS A 36 20.93 -32.84 10.11
C LYS A 36 19.41 -32.96 10.10
N GLN A 37 18.74 -32.58 9.01
CA GLN A 37 17.28 -32.70 8.92
C GLN A 37 16.80 -34.16 8.86
N LEU A 38 17.50 -35.06 8.17
CA LEU A 38 17.20 -36.49 8.14
C LEU A 38 17.27 -37.10 9.55
N LEU A 39 18.37 -36.85 10.26
CA LEU A 39 18.63 -37.49 11.53
C LEU A 39 17.80 -36.90 12.66
N TYR A 40 17.54 -35.58 12.69
CA TYR A 40 16.79 -34.94 13.78
C TYR A 40 15.26 -35.16 13.72
N GLN A 41 14.72 -35.87 12.74
CA GLN A 41 13.29 -36.16 12.64
C GLN A 41 12.75 -37.19 13.65
N GLN A 42 13.61 -37.90 14.40
CA GLN A 42 13.19 -38.97 15.31
C GLN A 42 13.42 -38.68 16.79
N MET A 43 12.52 -39.21 17.62
CA MET A 43 12.69 -39.23 19.07
C MET A 43 13.83 -40.19 19.46
N PRO A 44 14.64 -39.90 20.50
CA PRO A 44 15.77 -40.74 20.90
C PRO A 44 15.38 -42.19 21.26
N ALA A 45 14.12 -42.42 21.61
CA ALA A 45 13.60 -43.73 21.98
C ALA A 45 13.45 -44.71 20.80
N ASP A 46 13.29 -44.18 19.59
CA ASP A 46 13.03 -44.98 18.38
C ASP A 46 14.32 -45.35 17.63
N ALA A 47 15.48 -44.86 18.08
CA ALA A 47 16.80 -45.08 17.48
C ALA A 47 17.88 -45.26 18.56
N PRO A 48 17.77 -46.31 19.40
CA PRO A 48 18.62 -46.48 20.59
C PRO A 48 20.11 -46.70 20.30
N GLU A 49 20.45 -47.14 19.08
CA GLU A 49 21.83 -47.44 18.67
C GLU A 49 22.46 -46.31 17.82
N SER A 50 21.80 -45.17 17.68
CA SER A 50 22.35 -44.03 16.94
C SER A 50 23.55 -43.41 17.67
N ARG A 51 24.64 -43.12 16.94
CA ARG A 51 25.81 -42.39 17.42
C ARG A 51 25.48 -40.95 17.81
N PHE A 52 24.34 -40.42 17.36
CA PHE A 52 23.91 -39.07 17.73
C PHE A 52 23.30 -39.05 19.12
N ARG A 53 24.07 -38.52 20.05
CA ARG A 53 23.67 -38.29 21.43
C ARG A 53 22.58 -37.21 21.48
N ARG A 54 21.32 -37.64 21.49
CA ARG A 54 20.15 -36.76 21.66
C ARG A 54 19.74 -36.74 23.13
N ILE A 55 19.25 -35.60 23.61
CA ILE A 55 18.80 -35.44 25.00
C ILE A 55 17.63 -36.40 25.24
N SER A 56 17.88 -37.51 25.95
CA SER A 56 16.86 -38.44 26.40
C SER A 56 16.23 -37.92 27.69
N ARG A 57 14.90 -37.85 27.75
CA ARG A 57 14.21 -37.49 29.00
C ARG A 57 14.25 -38.68 29.96
N PHE A 58 14.58 -38.42 31.23
CA PHE A 58 14.55 -39.42 32.30
C PHE A 58 13.20 -40.17 32.30
N PRO A 59 13.17 -41.48 31.96
CA PRO A 59 11.93 -42.23 31.89
C PRO A 59 11.47 -42.55 33.32
N ARG A 60 10.79 -41.57 33.93
CA ARG A 60 10.39 -41.56 35.36
C ARG A 60 9.79 -42.88 35.81
N TRP A 61 8.92 -43.49 35.01
CA TRP A 61 8.25 -44.76 35.36
C TRP A 61 9.17 -45.98 35.32
N ARG A 62 10.07 -46.07 34.34
CA ARG A 62 11.01 -47.20 34.20
C ARG A 62 12.09 -47.15 35.29
N GLU A 63 12.64 -45.97 35.53
CA GLU A 63 13.66 -45.77 36.58
C GLU A 63 13.05 -45.86 37.99
N PHE A 64 11.78 -45.44 38.18
CA PHE A 64 11.06 -45.67 39.43
C PHE A 64 10.85 -47.16 39.69
N GLY A 65 10.41 -47.93 38.69
CA GLY A 65 10.24 -49.38 38.82
C GLY A 65 11.55 -50.11 39.18
N LEU A 66 12.67 -49.67 38.60
CA LEU A 66 13.99 -50.23 38.90
C LEU A 66 14.51 -49.78 40.28
N ALA A 67 14.29 -48.53 40.67
CA ALA A 67 14.62 -48.03 41.99
C ALA A 67 13.80 -48.71 43.10
N LEU A 68 12.53 -49.01 42.83
CA LEU A 68 11.68 -49.81 43.71
C LEU A 68 12.25 -51.21 43.92
N PHE A 69 12.64 -51.89 42.85
CA PHE A 69 13.22 -53.24 42.92
C PHE A 69 14.55 -53.25 43.69
N VAL A 70 15.51 -52.40 43.28
CA VAL A 70 16.83 -52.33 43.92
C VAL A 70 16.73 -51.83 45.36
N GLY A 71 15.89 -50.83 45.62
CA GLY A 71 15.64 -50.32 46.96
C GLY A 71 15.04 -51.39 47.89
N LEU A 72 14.10 -52.20 47.40
CA LEU A 72 13.55 -53.30 48.18
C LEU A 72 14.60 -54.38 48.49
N VAL A 73 15.44 -54.75 47.51
CA VAL A 73 16.52 -55.71 47.71
C VAL A 73 17.53 -55.22 48.75
N LEU A 74 17.97 -53.96 48.66
CA LEU A 74 18.86 -53.35 49.64
C LEU A 74 18.23 -53.29 51.03
N PHE A 75 16.93 -53.02 51.12
CA PHE A 75 16.20 -52.99 52.38
C PHE A 75 16.19 -54.37 53.04
N VAL A 76 15.86 -55.41 52.27
CA VAL A 76 15.88 -56.80 52.76
C VAL A 76 17.28 -57.20 53.23
N LEU A 77 18.33 -56.86 52.45
CA LEU A 77 19.71 -57.15 52.83
C LEU A 77 20.14 -56.41 54.11
N MET A 78 19.76 -55.16 54.27
CA MET A 78 20.08 -54.35 55.45
C MET A 78 19.42 -54.92 56.72
N VAL A 79 18.17 -55.36 56.63
CA VAL A 79 17.45 -56.03 57.74
C VAL A 79 18.08 -57.40 58.02
N ALA A 80 18.39 -58.19 56.98
CA ALA A 80 19.02 -59.51 57.15
C ALA A 80 20.41 -59.43 57.79
N ALA A 81 21.16 -58.36 57.50
CA ALA A 81 22.47 -58.10 58.08
C ALA A 81 22.42 -57.40 59.46
N GLY A 82 21.22 -57.11 59.99
CA GLY A 82 21.03 -56.52 61.31
C GLY A 82 21.46 -55.04 61.43
N LEU A 83 21.64 -54.34 60.31
CA LEU A 83 22.01 -52.92 60.27
C LEU A 83 20.83 -51.97 60.56
N ASP A 84 19.62 -52.51 60.62
CA ASP A 84 18.39 -51.81 61.02
C ASP A 84 18.39 -51.44 62.51
N ARG A 85 19.02 -52.25 63.36
CA ARG A 85 19.04 -52.11 64.82
C ARG A 85 19.52 -50.73 65.34
N PRO A 86 20.67 -50.18 64.91
CA PRO A 86 21.12 -48.86 65.34
C PRO A 86 20.22 -47.72 64.84
N VAL A 87 19.60 -47.90 63.67
CA VAL A 87 18.70 -46.89 63.07
C VAL A 87 17.38 -46.83 63.83
N ILE A 88 16.85 -47.99 64.23
CA ILE A 88 15.63 -48.09 65.03
C ILE A 88 15.86 -47.54 66.45
N ALA A 89 17.02 -47.82 67.06
CA ALA A 89 17.40 -47.27 68.37
C ALA A 89 17.39 -45.73 68.39
N LEU A 90 17.78 -45.08 67.28
CA LEU A 90 17.73 -43.61 67.15
C LEU A 90 16.31 -43.03 67.18
N THR A 91 15.30 -43.82 66.82
CA THR A 91 13.90 -43.39 66.78
C THR A 91 13.17 -43.53 68.12
N GLY A 92 13.85 -44.05 69.15
CA GLY A 92 13.27 -44.29 70.48
C GLY A 92 12.16 -45.35 70.49
N VAL A 93 12.06 -46.15 69.43
CA VAL A 93 11.12 -47.27 69.31
C VAL A 93 11.88 -48.54 69.64
N ASP A 94 11.94 -48.90 70.93
CA ASP A 94 12.49 -50.20 71.32
C ASP A 94 11.59 -51.32 70.79
N PRO A 95 12.11 -52.26 69.97
CA PRO A 95 11.29 -53.34 69.41
C PRO A 95 10.78 -54.34 70.46
N VAL A 96 11.31 -54.28 71.68
CA VAL A 96 11.27 -55.39 72.64
C VAL A 96 10.35 -55.15 73.84
N GLU A 97 9.88 -53.92 74.13
CA GLU A 97 9.15 -53.67 75.40
C GLU A 97 7.76 -53.01 75.34
N ARG A 98 7.12 -52.85 74.17
CA ARG A 98 5.69 -52.42 74.10
C ARG A 98 4.94 -53.13 72.97
N PRO A 99 3.59 -53.26 73.02
CA PRO A 99 2.80 -53.76 71.89
C PRO A 99 2.86 -52.74 70.75
N GLY A 100 3.94 -52.79 69.99
CA GLY A 100 4.31 -51.85 68.93
C GLY A 100 3.55 -52.03 67.63
N TRP A 101 2.34 -52.59 67.66
CA TRP A 101 1.63 -52.98 66.44
C TRP A 101 1.20 -51.80 65.55
N SER A 102 1.25 -50.56 66.05
CA SER A 102 0.90 -49.37 65.27
C SER A 102 2.10 -48.58 64.72
N ARG A 103 3.33 -48.76 65.25
CA ARG A 103 4.47 -47.89 64.92
C ARG A 103 5.67 -48.61 64.30
N THR A 104 5.94 -49.87 64.65
CA THR A 104 7.04 -50.63 64.04
C THR A 104 6.87 -50.86 62.52
N PRO A 105 5.69 -51.26 61.97
CA PRO A 105 5.55 -51.40 60.53
C PRO A 105 5.70 -50.05 59.80
N LEU A 106 5.30 -48.95 60.45
CA LEU A 106 5.44 -47.60 59.90
C LEU A 106 6.92 -47.19 59.79
N VAL A 107 7.74 -47.53 60.79
CA VAL A 107 9.19 -47.26 60.76
C VAL A 107 9.88 -48.06 59.66
N TYR A 108 9.54 -49.34 59.47
CA TYR A 108 10.09 -50.14 58.37
C TYR A 108 9.63 -49.66 56.99
N LEU A 109 8.36 -49.26 56.84
CA LEU A 109 7.85 -48.66 55.60
C LEU A 109 8.55 -47.33 55.28
N ALA A 110 8.76 -46.47 56.28
CA ALA A 110 9.48 -45.22 56.12
C ALA A 110 10.95 -45.48 55.71
N LEU A 111 11.60 -46.46 56.33
CA LEU A 111 12.97 -46.83 56.00
C LEU A 111 13.11 -47.41 54.59
N ALA A 112 12.18 -48.27 54.16
CA ALA A 112 12.11 -48.76 52.79
C ALA A 112 11.87 -47.61 51.79
N ALA A 113 10.96 -46.69 52.10
CA ALA A 113 10.68 -45.52 51.25
C ALA A 113 11.90 -44.59 51.13
N ILE A 114 12.64 -44.36 52.22
CA ILE A 114 13.90 -43.60 52.20
C ILE A 114 14.92 -44.28 51.30
N LEU A 115 15.06 -45.60 51.39
CA LEU A 115 16.05 -46.34 50.60
C LEU A 115 15.69 -46.35 49.10
N ILE A 116 14.41 -46.56 48.76
CA ILE A 116 13.91 -46.45 47.38
C ILE A 116 14.11 -45.02 46.86
N GLY A 117 13.79 -44.01 47.68
CA GLY A 117 13.98 -42.59 47.36
C GLY A 117 15.46 -42.25 47.16
N ALA A 118 16.37 -42.80 47.97
CA ALA A 118 17.81 -42.63 47.83
C ALA A 118 18.34 -43.28 46.55
N VAL A 119 17.92 -44.51 46.23
CA VAL A 119 18.29 -45.17 44.96
C VAL A 119 17.75 -44.37 43.76
N TYR A 120 16.52 -43.90 43.83
CA TYR A 120 15.92 -43.07 42.78
C TYR A 120 16.66 -41.74 42.62
N LEU A 121 17.04 -41.08 43.73
CA LEU A 121 17.83 -39.85 43.73
C LEU A 121 19.23 -40.07 43.15
N VAL A 122 19.91 -41.15 43.55
CA VAL A 122 21.21 -41.54 42.98
C VAL A 122 21.08 -41.76 41.47
N ARG A 123 20.04 -42.47 41.03
CA ARG A 123 19.77 -42.65 39.60
C ARG A 123 19.46 -41.34 38.88
N LEU A 124 18.68 -40.45 39.48
CA LEU A 124 18.38 -39.13 38.94
C LEU A 124 19.65 -38.28 38.79
N LEU A 125 20.56 -38.33 39.77
CA LEU A 125 21.83 -37.60 39.75
C LEU A 125 22.87 -38.22 38.80
N LEU A 126 22.79 -39.53 38.55
CA LEU A 126 23.71 -40.28 37.71
C LEU A 126 23.24 -40.46 36.26
N HIS A 127 21.96 -40.18 35.95
CA HIS A 127 21.34 -40.46 34.64
C HIS A 127 22.07 -39.81 33.44
N ASP A 128 22.86 -38.77 33.68
CA ASP A 128 23.71 -38.13 32.65
C ASP A 128 25.22 -38.20 32.95
N LYS A 129 25.63 -38.69 34.14
CA LYS A 129 27.02 -38.63 34.61
C LYS A 129 27.81 -39.93 34.44
N VAL A 130 27.16 -41.09 34.37
CA VAL A 130 27.85 -42.37 34.13
C VAL A 130 28.04 -42.57 32.63
N ARG A 131 29.12 -41.97 32.13
CA ARG A 131 29.56 -42.00 30.73
C ARG A 131 30.77 -42.92 30.67
N ILE A 132 30.57 -44.16 30.21
CA ILE A 132 31.69 -45.03 29.87
C ILE A 132 32.20 -44.57 28.51
N GLU A 133 33.23 -43.74 28.54
CA GLU A 133 33.75 -43.08 27.34
C GLU A 133 34.68 -43.98 26.52
N GLN A 134 35.22 -45.02 27.14
CA GLN A 134 35.99 -46.08 26.49
C GLN A 134 36.08 -47.26 27.48
N VAL A 135 35.68 -48.46 27.03
CA VAL A 135 36.18 -49.70 27.64
C VAL A 135 37.45 -50.04 26.89
N THR A 136 38.60 -49.61 27.41
CA THR A 136 39.90 -50.01 26.87
C THR A 136 40.15 -51.48 27.21
N ALA A 137 39.74 -52.37 26.31
CA ALA A 137 40.15 -53.76 26.31
C ALA A 137 41.31 -53.93 25.31
N GLY A 138 42.55 -53.89 25.81
CA GLY A 138 43.75 -54.34 25.08
C GLY A 138 44.38 -53.35 24.09
N PRO A 139 45.64 -53.58 23.68
CA PRO A 139 46.53 -52.60 23.03
C PRO A 139 46.27 -52.39 21.52
N ALA A 140 45.03 -52.56 21.06
CA ALA A 140 44.65 -52.33 19.67
C ALA A 140 43.56 -51.26 19.60
N SER A 141 43.93 -50.00 19.89
CA SER A 141 43.11 -48.85 19.51
C SER A 141 43.21 -48.68 18.00
N ILE A 142 42.24 -49.21 17.26
CA ILE A 142 42.06 -48.85 15.85
C ILE A 142 41.45 -47.44 15.85
N THR A 143 42.32 -46.43 15.81
CA THR A 143 41.93 -45.07 15.47
C THR A 143 41.68 -45.02 13.97
N LEU A 144 40.40 -45.06 13.58
CA LEU A 144 40.01 -44.66 12.22
C LEU A 144 40.30 -43.15 12.09
N PRO A 145 41.05 -42.71 11.06
CA PRO A 145 41.32 -41.29 10.85
C PRO A 145 40.02 -40.55 10.47
N PRO A 146 39.74 -39.35 11.03
CA PRO A 146 38.65 -38.52 10.57
C PRO A 146 39.09 -37.81 9.29
N ARG A 147 38.85 -38.43 8.13
CA ARG A 147 39.08 -37.79 6.82
C ARG A 147 38.07 -38.25 5.76
N SER A 148 36.77 -38.28 6.07
CA SER A 148 35.76 -38.30 5.01
C SER A 148 35.62 -36.89 4.43
N SER A 149 35.68 -36.75 3.11
CA SER A 149 35.48 -35.47 2.42
C SER A 149 34.01 -35.08 2.30
N SER A 150 33.07 -35.98 2.63
CA SER A 150 31.63 -35.85 2.41
C SER A 150 30.85 -36.15 3.70
N TYR A 151 29.90 -35.28 4.04
CA TYR A 151 28.99 -35.48 5.18
C TYR A 151 28.09 -36.71 4.98
N PHE A 152 27.73 -37.07 3.74
CA PHE A 152 26.95 -38.29 3.52
C PHE A 152 27.74 -39.56 3.84
N ASP A 153 29.03 -39.59 3.56
CA ASP A 153 29.87 -40.77 3.82
C ASP A 153 30.18 -40.90 5.32
N GLU A 154 30.41 -39.77 6.00
CA GLU A 154 30.67 -39.74 7.45
C GLU A 154 29.49 -40.30 8.28
N TYR A 155 28.27 -40.02 7.81
CA TYR A 155 27.03 -40.37 8.49
C TYR A 155 26.24 -41.46 7.76
N LEU A 156 26.84 -42.17 6.81
CA LEU A 156 26.14 -43.17 5.99
C LEU A 156 25.48 -44.24 6.86
N ASP A 157 26.21 -44.80 7.83
CA ASP A 157 25.69 -45.83 8.73
C ASP A 157 24.48 -45.35 9.54
N GLU A 158 24.49 -44.08 9.96
CA GLU A 158 23.36 -43.46 10.68
C GLU A 158 22.15 -43.26 9.79
N ILE A 159 22.37 -42.85 8.55
CA ILE A 159 21.30 -42.67 7.57
C ILE A 159 20.70 -44.05 7.23
N VAL A 160 21.52 -45.07 7.02
CA VAL A 160 21.03 -46.43 6.75
C VAL A 160 20.23 -46.96 7.93
N TYR A 161 20.75 -46.82 9.15
CA TYR A 161 20.05 -47.20 10.38
C TYR A 161 18.70 -46.47 10.51
N LEU A 162 18.66 -45.17 10.23
CA LEU A 162 17.41 -44.39 10.21
C LEU A 162 16.36 -45.02 9.28
N PHE A 163 16.74 -45.40 8.05
CA PHE A 163 15.79 -46.00 7.10
C PHE A 163 15.39 -47.44 7.46
N GLU A 164 16.28 -48.17 8.14
CA GLU A 164 15.98 -49.49 8.68
C GLU A 164 14.89 -49.41 9.74
N THR A 165 15.07 -48.55 10.75
CA THR A 165 14.16 -48.49 11.90
C THR A 165 12.84 -47.79 11.61
N ASN A 166 12.83 -46.79 10.73
CA ASN A 166 11.66 -45.90 10.54
C ASN A 166 10.60 -46.43 9.57
N GLY A 167 10.89 -47.46 8.76
CA GLY A 167 9.91 -47.97 7.80
C GLY A 167 9.55 -47.01 6.64
N ARG A 168 10.20 -45.84 6.53
CA ARG A 168 9.92 -44.84 5.49
C ARG A 168 10.68 -45.15 4.21
N ASP A 169 9.98 -45.06 3.08
CA ASP A 169 10.54 -45.37 1.74
C ASP A 169 10.58 -44.15 0.80
N ILE A 170 10.07 -42.99 1.24
CA ILE A 170 9.98 -41.79 0.42
C ILE A 170 10.63 -40.62 1.15
N VAL A 171 11.53 -39.91 0.46
CA VAL A 171 12.14 -38.67 0.92
C VAL A 171 11.77 -37.57 -0.06
N ILE A 172 11.08 -36.53 0.43
CA ILE A 172 10.71 -35.36 -0.38
C ILE A 172 11.65 -34.19 -0.02
N LEU A 173 12.41 -33.77 -1.03
CA LEU A 173 13.39 -32.69 -0.98
C LEU A 173 12.82 -31.49 -1.74
N GLU A 174 12.56 -30.40 -1.02
CA GLU A 174 12.00 -29.15 -1.56
C GLU A 174 13.06 -28.03 -1.42
N ASP A 175 12.95 -27.00 -2.26
CA ASP A 175 13.78 -25.78 -2.21
C ASP A 175 15.30 -26.00 -2.34
N LEU A 176 15.74 -27.15 -2.89
CA LEU A 176 17.17 -27.40 -3.18
C LEU A 176 17.71 -26.49 -4.28
N ASP A 177 16.82 -25.99 -5.14
CA ASP A 177 17.12 -25.06 -6.21
C ASP A 177 17.58 -23.67 -5.72
N ARG A 178 17.36 -23.33 -4.45
CA ARG A 178 17.84 -22.08 -3.84
C ARG A 178 19.37 -22.01 -3.73
N PHE A 179 20.04 -23.15 -3.65
CA PHE A 179 21.49 -23.20 -3.44
C PHE A 179 22.32 -23.08 -4.72
N ASP A 180 21.68 -23.20 -5.88
CA ASP A 180 22.30 -23.03 -7.20
C ASP A 180 23.57 -23.89 -7.39
N ASP A 181 23.60 -25.07 -6.78
CA ASP A 181 24.71 -26.01 -6.81
C ASP A 181 24.24 -27.36 -7.35
N PRO A 182 24.43 -27.66 -8.65
CA PRO A 182 23.95 -28.89 -9.23
C PRO A 182 24.70 -30.15 -8.80
N LEU A 183 25.91 -30.01 -8.24
CA LEU A 183 26.71 -31.16 -7.79
C LEU A 183 26.02 -31.91 -6.65
N ILE A 184 25.15 -31.23 -5.88
CA ILE A 184 24.38 -31.87 -4.82
C ILE A 184 23.52 -33.02 -5.34
N PHE A 185 22.99 -32.92 -6.56
CA PHE A 185 22.12 -33.96 -7.13
C PHE A 185 22.88 -35.25 -7.45
N GLU A 186 24.16 -35.16 -7.83
CA GLU A 186 25.01 -36.34 -8.00
C GLU A 186 25.22 -37.05 -6.66
N THR A 187 25.50 -36.29 -5.61
CA THR A 187 25.76 -36.86 -4.28
C THR A 187 24.49 -37.43 -3.64
N LEU A 188 23.33 -36.83 -3.88
CA LEU A 188 22.03 -37.35 -3.44
C LEU A 188 21.60 -38.60 -4.22
N ARG A 189 21.89 -38.65 -5.53
CA ARG A 189 21.69 -39.85 -6.35
C ARG A 189 22.59 -41.00 -5.86
N SER A 190 23.85 -40.70 -5.55
CA SER A 190 24.79 -41.67 -4.97
C SER A 190 24.28 -42.23 -3.63
N LEU A 191 23.87 -41.34 -2.71
CA LEU A 191 23.27 -41.74 -1.43
C LEU A 191 22.03 -42.62 -1.62
N ASN A 192 21.13 -42.26 -2.54
CA ASN A 192 19.93 -43.05 -2.81
C ASN A 192 20.28 -44.46 -3.34
N ASN A 193 21.29 -44.57 -4.21
CA ASN A 193 21.77 -45.86 -4.70
C ASN A 193 22.38 -46.70 -3.58
N LEU A 194 23.16 -46.09 -2.69
CA LEU A 194 23.75 -46.78 -1.54
C LEU A 194 22.67 -47.33 -0.60
N LEU A 195 21.65 -46.52 -0.28
CA LEU A 195 20.51 -46.95 0.51
C LEU A 195 19.79 -48.14 -0.15
N ASN A 196 19.51 -48.06 -1.44
CA ASN A 196 18.83 -49.15 -2.17
C ASN A 196 19.68 -50.42 -2.36
N THR A 197 20.99 -50.33 -2.19
CA THR A 197 21.91 -51.49 -2.26
C THR A 197 22.14 -52.12 -0.87
N ALA A 198 21.86 -51.37 0.20
CA ALA A 198 22.06 -51.82 1.57
C ALA A 198 21.16 -53.02 1.91
N LYS A 199 21.77 -54.18 2.18
CA LYS A 199 21.06 -55.42 2.55
C LYS A 199 20.26 -55.28 3.85
N GLN A 200 20.67 -54.37 4.73
CA GLN A 200 19.99 -54.05 6.00
C GLN A 200 18.54 -53.60 5.79
N LEU A 201 18.23 -52.95 4.65
CA LEU A 201 16.87 -52.51 4.34
C LEU A 201 15.95 -53.62 3.82
N LYS A 202 16.39 -54.90 3.81
CA LYS A 202 15.59 -56.09 3.43
C LYS A 202 14.89 -55.94 2.06
N GLY A 203 15.57 -55.29 1.11
CA GLY A 203 15.05 -55.09 -0.25
C GLY A 203 14.00 -53.98 -0.41
N ARG A 204 13.76 -53.17 0.63
CA ARG A 204 12.91 -51.98 0.53
C ARG A 204 13.56 -50.92 -0.38
N ARG A 205 12.72 -50.23 -1.16
CA ARG A 205 13.18 -49.23 -2.13
C ARG A 205 12.94 -47.82 -1.62
N VAL A 206 14.01 -47.11 -1.30
CA VAL A 206 13.98 -45.70 -0.90
C VAL A 206 13.97 -44.83 -2.15
N ARG A 207 12.98 -43.94 -2.29
CA ARG A 207 12.80 -43.04 -3.44
C ARG A 207 12.96 -41.59 -3.00
N PHE A 208 13.83 -40.85 -3.67
CA PHE A 208 14.00 -39.42 -3.47
C PHE A 208 13.15 -38.67 -4.51
N ILE A 209 12.25 -37.81 -4.05
CA ILE A 209 11.40 -36.95 -4.87
C ILE A 209 11.88 -35.51 -4.69
N TYR A 210 12.12 -34.83 -5.80
CA TYR A 210 12.64 -33.47 -5.82
C TYR A 210 11.59 -32.52 -6.39
N ALA A 211 11.30 -31.43 -5.67
CA ALA A 211 10.49 -30.32 -6.18
C ALA A 211 11.44 -29.16 -6.52
N LEU A 212 11.69 -28.92 -7.81
CA LEU A 212 12.72 -28.02 -8.31
C LEU A 212 12.17 -27.15 -9.45
N ARG A 213 12.73 -25.95 -9.62
CA ARG A 213 12.54 -25.14 -10.85
C ARG A 213 13.44 -25.66 -11.97
N ASP A 214 12.94 -25.66 -13.20
CA ASP A 214 13.72 -26.08 -14.39
C ASP A 214 14.97 -25.21 -14.62
N SER A 215 14.94 -23.94 -14.19
CA SER A 215 16.01 -22.96 -14.43
C SER A 215 17.36 -23.30 -13.79
N ILE A 216 17.43 -24.22 -12.81
CA ILE A 216 18.70 -24.59 -12.19
C ILE A 216 19.64 -25.35 -13.13
N PHE A 217 19.07 -26.02 -14.13
CA PHE A 217 19.86 -26.82 -15.08
C PHE A 217 20.36 -26.01 -16.28
N GLU A 218 19.89 -24.77 -16.46
CA GLU A 218 20.36 -23.87 -17.51
C GLU A 218 21.78 -23.37 -17.26
N LYS A 219 22.17 -23.21 -15.99
CA LYS A 219 23.49 -22.68 -15.60
C LYS A 219 24.64 -23.65 -15.79
N LEU A 220 24.39 -24.97 -15.73
CA LEU A 220 25.39 -25.99 -16.09
C LEU A 220 25.87 -25.90 -17.54
N GLY A 221 25.12 -25.23 -18.42
CA GLY A 221 25.50 -25.03 -19.81
C GLY A 221 26.22 -23.71 -20.10
N ARG A 222 26.50 -22.90 -19.08
CA ARG A 222 27.33 -21.69 -19.18
C ARG A 222 28.74 -22.01 -18.74
N ASP A 223 29.51 -22.66 -19.59
CA ASP A 223 30.97 -22.47 -19.54
C ASP A 223 31.24 -21.02 -19.96
N GLU A 224 31.91 -20.25 -19.10
CA GLU A 224 32.13 -18.80 -19.25
C GLU A 224 32.94 -18.40 -20.51
N ASN A 225 33.41 -19.36 -21.30
CA ASN A 225 34.33 -19.13 -22.41
C ASN A 225 33.85 -19.56 -23.81
N ASN A 226 32.62 -20.04 -24.00
CA ASN A 226 32.16 -20.45 -25.33
C ASN A 226 30.78 -19.89 -25.70
N ALA A 227 30.73 -19.16 -26.82
CA ALA A 227 29.50 -18.77 -27.49
C ALA A 227 28.84 -20.00 -28.13
N ILE A 228 28.14 -20.79 -27.32
CA ILE A 228 27.38 -21.96 -27.80
C ILE A 228 26.07 -21.47 -28.44
N THR A 229 25.72 -22.02 -29.60
CA THR A 229 24.45 -21.80 -30.32
C THR A 229 23.24 -22.23 -29.47
N ASP A 230 22.07 -21.63 -29.69
CA ASP A 230 20.87 -21.86 -28.89
C ASP A 230 20.36 -23.32 -28.92
N GLU A 231 20.58 -24.02 -30.02
CA GLU A 231 20.21 -25.43 -30.19
C GLU A 231 21.10 -26.36 -29.35
N ALA A 232 22.42 -26.13 -29.36
CA ALA A 232 23.37 -26.89 -28.55
C ALA A 232 23.19 -26.60 -27.05
N LYS A 233 22.85 -25.35 -26.68
CA LYS A 233 22.45 -25.02 -25.30
C LYS A 233 21.20 -25.79 -24.88
N ALA A 234 20.14 -25.79 -25.70
CA ALA A 234 18.90 -26.50 -25.39
C ALA A 234 19.11 -28.02 -25.26
N GLU A 235 19.98 -28.61 -26.09
CA GLU A 235 20.36 -30.02 -25.97
C GLU A 235 21.15 -30.30 -24.69
N LEU A 236 22.09 -29.42 -24.32
CA LEU A 236 22.89 -29.57 -23.10
C LEU A 236 22.02 -29.45 -21.83
N VAL A 237 21.05 -28.52 -21.79
CA VAL A 237 20.07 -28.42 -20.69
C VAL A 237 19.24 -29.71 -20.59
N ARG A 238 18.80 -30.28 -21.72
CA ARG A 238 18.04 -31.54 -21.74
C ARG A 238 18.88 -32.73 -21.27
N ALA A 239 20.13 -32.82 -21.70
CA ALA A 239 21.07 -33.87 -21.30
C ALA A 239 21.43 -33.77 -19.80
N ASN A 240 21.61 -32.54 -19.29
CA ASN A 240 21.86 -32.30 -17.87
C ASN A 240 20.65 -32.66 -17.00
N ARG A 241 19.42 -32.44 -17.50
CA ARG A 241 18.19 -32.81 -16.78
C ARG A 241 18.03 -34.33 -16.61
N THR A 242 18.44 -35.14 -17.58
CA THR A 242 18.34 -36.61 -17.51
C THR A 242 19.52 -37.28 -16.81
N LYS A 243 20.63 -36.56 -16.59
CA LYS A 243 21.81 -37.10 -15.89
C LYS A 243 21.53 -37.42 -14.42
N PHE A 244 20.73 -36.59 -13.75
CA PHE A 244 20.55 -36.66 -12.30
C PHE A 244 19.29 -37.45 -11.88
N PHE A 245 18.25 -37.48 -12.72
CA PHE A 245 16.94 -38.03 -12.35
C PHE A 245 16.52 -39.19 -13.24
N ASP A 246 15.95 -40.24 -12.63
CA ASP A 246 15.42 -41.39 -13.36
C ASP A 246 14.04 -41.11 -14.00
N LEU A 247 13.26 -40.21 -13.40
CA LEU A 247 11.96 -39.78 -13.88
C LEU A 247 11.78 -38.28 -13.61
N VAL A 248 11.35 -37.54 -14.64
CA VAL A 248 10.98 -36.13 -14.52
C VAL A 248 9.48 -36.02 -14.79
N VAL A 249 8.73 -35.55 -13.80
CA VAL A 249 7.29 -35.28 -13.92
C VAL A 249 7.11 -33.78 -14.12
N PRO A 250 6.80 -33.30 -15.34
CA PRO A 250 6.59 -31.88 -15.56
C PRO A 250 5.29 -31.44 -14.89
N VAL A 251 5.36 -30.38 -14.08
CA VAL A 251 4.18 -29.71 -13.53
C VAL A 251 3.91 -28.48 -14.37
N VAL A 252 2.85 -28.52 -15.19
CA VAL A 252 2.44 -27.35 -15.97
C VAL A 252 1.70 -26.38 -15.05
N PRO A 253 2.13 -25.12 -14.92
CA PRO A 253 1.40 -24.13 -14.14
C PRO A 253 0.13 -23.74 -14.91
N PHE A 254 -0.98 -24.40 -14.64
CA PHE A 254 -2.27 -24.09 -15.27
C PHE A 254 -2.95 -22.84 -14.68
N ILE A 255 -2.20 -21.85 -14.19
CA ILE A 255 -2.81 -20.62 -13.68
C ILE A 255 -2.82 -19.59 -14.80
N THR A 256 -4.00 -19.48 -15.43
CA THR A 256 -4.35 -18.32 -16.26
C THR A 256 -5.16 -17.34 -15.42
N HIS A 257 -5.27 -16.08 -15.84
CA HIS A 257 -6.17 -15.11 -15.20
C HIS A 257 -7.60 -15.64 -15.04
N LYS A 258 -8.08 -16.45 -15.99
CA LYS A 258 -9.41 -17.09 -15.93
C LYS A 258 -9.51 -18.08 -14.77
N ASN A 259 -8.51 -18.95 -14.62
CA ASN A 259 -8.49 -19.92 -13.53
C ASN A 259 -8.30 -19.23 -12.17
N ALA A 260 -7.43 -18.21 -12.11
CA ALA A 260 -7.22 -17.40 -10.90
C ALA A 260 -8.52 -16.77 -10.39
N ARG A 261 -9.34 -16.21 -11.30
CA ARG A 261 -10.65 -15.65 -10.97
C ARG A 261 -11.58 -16.69 -10.35
N ASP A 262 -11.74 -17.84 -11.01
CA ASP A 262 -12.65 -18.89 -10.54
C ASP A 262 -12.14 -19.53 -9.23
N HIS A 263 -10.83 -19.55 -9.00
CA HIS A 263 -10.23 -19.97 -7.72
C HIS A 263 -10.47 -18.95 -6.61
N MET A 264 -10.17 -17.67 -6.84
CA MET A 264 -10.38 -16.61 -5.86
C MET A 264 -11.86 -16.48 -5.47
N HIS A 265 -12.76 -16.51 -6.46
CA HIS A 265 -14.20 -16.49 -6.20
C HIS A 265 -14.65 -17.67 -5.34
N ARG A 266 -14.19 -18.90 -5.64
CA ARG A 266 -14.51 -20.10 -4.84
C ARG A 266 -13.93 -20.04 -3.42
N LEU A 267 -12.74 -19.49 -3.24
CA LEU A 267 -12.14 -19.34 -1.91
C LEU A 267 -12.90 -18.34 -1.04
N LEU A 268 -13.27 -17.19 -1.61
CA LEU A 268 -14.06 -16.17 -0.90
C LEU A 268 -15.46 -16.69 -0.54
N THR A 269 -16.18 -17.23 -1.52
CA THR A 269 -17.54 -17.76 -1.32
C THR A 269 -17.57 -19.00 -0.41
N GLY A 270 -16.57 -19.87 -0.50
CA GLY A 270 -16.41 -21.03 0.38
C GLY A 270 -16.15 -20.65 1.85
N ARG A 271 -15.76 -19.41 2.12
CA ARG A 271 -15.61 -18.83 3.46
C ARG A 271 -16.72 -17.84 3.82
N TRP A 272 -17.83 -17.87 3.09
CA TRP A 272 -19.01 -17.02 3.34
C TRP A 272 -18.78 -15.52 3.13
N HIS A 273 -17.80 -15.14 2.31
CA HIS A 273 -17.57 -13.75 1.93
C HIS A 273 -18.31 -13.41 0.63
N SER A 274 -18.96 -12.24 0.59
CA SER A 274 -19.78 -11.80 -0.53
C SER A 274 -19.13 -10.61 -1.24
N ILE A 275 -18.13 -10.89 -2.07
CA ILE A 275 -17.42 -9.90 -2.88
C ILE A 275 -17.96 -9.91 -4.31
N SER A 276 -18.13 -8.73 -4.92
CA SER A 276 -18.56 -8.58 -6.32
C SER A 276 -17.65 -9.34 -7.29
N LYS A 277 -18.24 -9.82 -8.38
CA LYS A 277 -17.49 -10.52 -9.43
C LYS A 277 -16.54 -9.57 -10.14
N GLU A 278 -16.90 -8.29 -10.19
CA GLU A 278 -16.15 -7.18 -10.77
C GLU A 278 -14.80 -7.00 -10.04
N LEU A 279 -14.81 -6.92 -8.69
CA LEU A 279 -13.57 -6.81 -7.92
C LEU A 279 -12.71 -8.09 -8.01
N VAL A 280 -13.34 -9.27 -8.04
CA VAL A 280 -12.61 -10.53 -8.20
C VAL A 280 -11.98 -10.65 -9.60
N ASP A 281 -12.68 -10.24 -10.66
CA ASP A 281 -12.14 -10.22 -12.03
C ASP A 281 -11.01 -9.20 -12.15
N LEU A 282 -11.16 -8.02 -11.52
CA LEU A 282 -10.10 -7.04 -11.41
C LEU A 282 -8.86 -7.63 -10.74
N ALA A 283 -9.01 -8.23 -9.55
CA ALA A 283 -7.91 -8.84 -8.81
C ALA A 283 -7.21 -9.94 -9.62
N ALA A 284 -7.96 -10.83 -10.26
CA ALA A 284 -7.44 -11.97 -11.01
C ALA A 284 -6.64 -11.59 -12.26
N ARG A 285 -6.90 -10.42 -12.86
CA ARG A 285 -6.08 -9.87 -13.96
C ARG A 285 -4.67 -9.48 -13.52
N HIS A 286 -4.46 -9.22 -12.24
CA HIS A 286 -3.18 -8.79 -11.70
C HIS A 286 -2.53 -9.83 -10.78
N VAL A 287 -3.32 -10.75 -10.24
CA VAL A 287 -2.87 -11.81 -9.32
C VAL A 287 -3.12 -13.18 -9.96
N ALA A 288 -2.08 -13.72 -10.59
CA ALA A 288 -2.10 -15.05 -11.22
C ALA A 288 -1.32 -16.12 -10.43
N ASP A 289 -0.93 -15.84 -9.19
CA ASP A 289 -0.23 -16.78 -8.32
C ASP A 289 -1.16 -17.30 -7.22
N MET A 290 -1.30 -18.62 -7.09
CA MET A 290 -2.21 -19.22 -6.09
C MET A 290 -1.77 -18.97 -4.65
N ARG A 291 -0.47 -18.92 -4.35
CA ARG A 291 0.03 -18.61 -3.01
C ARG A 291 -0.36 -17.18 -2.64
N LEU A 292 -0.24 -16.25 -3.57
CA LEU A 292 -0.66 -14.86 -3.39
C LEU A 292 -2.18 -14.76 -3.20
N ILE A 293 -2.98 -15.48 -3.99
CA ILE A 293 -4.46 -15.54 -3.81
C ILE A 293 -4.80 -16.05 -2.40
N TYR A 294 -4.19 -17.14 -1.95
CA TYR A 294 -4.42 -17.65 -0.59
C TYR A 294 -4.02 -16.63 0.48
N ASN A 295 -2.87 -15.96 0.29
CA ASN A 295 -2.44 -14.94 1.25
C ASN A 295 -3.42 -13.76 1.32
N ILE A 296 -3.88 -13.26 0.17
CA ILE A 296 -4.88 -12.17 0.08
C ILE A 296 -6.16 -12.56 0.80
N VAL A 297 -6.72 -13.76 0.54
CA VAL A 297 -7.96 -14.20 1.18
C VAL A 297 -7.78 -14.41 2.68
N ASN A 298 -6.66 -14.98 3.11
CA ASN A 298 -6.35 -15.16 4.53
C ASN A 298 -6.18 -13.81 5.26
N GLU A 299 -5.44 -12.88 4.68
CA GLU A 299 -5.27 -11.54 5.26
C GLU A 299 -6.60 -10.80 5.31
N TYR A 300 -7.40 -10.87 4.24
CA TYR A 300 -8.75 -10.31 4.22
C TYR A 300 -9.61 -10.81 5.38
N GLU A 301 -9.62 -12.12 5.63
CA GLU A 301 -10.39 -12.72 6.74
C GLU A 301 -9.92 -12.20 8.11
N VAL A 302 -8.60 -12.12 8.32
CA VAL A 302 -8.02 -11.56 9.55
C VAL A 302 -8.42 -10.10 9.74
N PHE A 303 -8.28 -9.28 8.70
CA PHE A 303 -8.62 -7.86 8.79
C PHE A 303 -10.13 -7.62 8.91
N LYS A 304 -10.97 -8.44 8.26
CA LYS A 304 -12.43 -8.34 8.37
C LYS A 304 -12.87 -8.51 9.82
N HIS A 305 -12.30 -9.50 10.51
CA HIS A 305 -12.56 -9.71 11.92
C HIS A 305 -12.08 -8.58 12.84
N GLN A 306 -11.05 -7.83 12.43
CA GLN A 306 -10.48 -6.74 13.24
C GLN A 306 -11.08 -5.37 12.94
N LEU A 307 -11.56 -5.13 11.72
CA LEU A 307 -11.94 -3.81 11.22
C LEU A 307 -13.44 -3.68 10.89
N ILE A 308 -14.10 -4.79 10.56
CA ILE A 308 -15.52 -4.81 10.14
C ILE A 308 -16.39 -5.55 11.17
N ASP A 309 -16.00 -6.75 11.59
CA ASP A 309 -16.80 -7.58 12.53
C ASP A 309 -16.56 -7.18 14.00
N VAL A 310 -16.58 -5.87 14.28
CA VAL A 310 -16.40 -5.29 15.62
C VAL A 310 -17.59 -4.39 15.98
N ALA A 311 -17.75 -4.06 17.26
CA ALA A 311 -18.87 -3.23 17.72
C ALA A 311 -18.91 -1.86 17.03
N THR A 312 -17.73 -1.32 16.70
CA THR A 312 -17.53 0.00 16.09
C THR A 312 -16.62 -0.14 14.87
N PRO A 313 -17.17 -0.49 13.69
CA PRO A 313 -16.42 -0.68 12.47
C PRO A 313 -15.70 0.59 12.02
N VAL A 314 -14.60 0.43 11.28
CA VAL A 314 -13.89 1.56 10.67
C VAL A 314 -14.86 2.30 9.73
N PRO A 315 -15.06 3.62 9.89
CA PRO A 315 -15.97 4.37 9.04
C PRO A 315 -15.59 4.30 7.56
N GLN A 316 -16.60 4.26 6.68
CA GLN A 316 -16.44 4.20 5.21
C GLN A 316 -15.75 2.94 4.68
N LEU A 317 -15.36 1.99 5.55
CA LEU A 317 -14.78 0.70 5.17
C LEU A 317 -15.87 -0.37 5.04
N ASP A 318 -16.08 -0.87 3.83
CA ASP A 318 -16.90 -2.07 3.58
C ASP A 318 -16.02 -3.26 3.17
N GLU A 319 -16.65 -4.43 2.99
CA GLU A 319 -15.96 -5.67 2.62
C GLU A 319 -15.14 -5.53 1.32
N GLU A 320 -15.64 -4.79 0.33
CA GLU A 320 -14.97 -4.63 -0.96
C GLU A 320 -13.77 -3.69 -0.87
N ARG A 321 -13.92 -2.56 -0.17
CA ARG A 321 -12.83 -1.62 0.11
C ARG A 321 -11.75 -2.27 0.96
N LEU A 322 -12.13 -3.12 1.91
CA LEU A 322 -11.16 -3.89 2.68
C LEU A 322 -10.37 -4.84 1.79
N LEU A 323 -11.04 -5.64 0.94
CA LEU A 323 -10.34 -6.53 0.02
C LEU A 323 -9.43 -5.75 -0.92
N ALA A 324 -9.86 -4.58 -1.40
CA ALA A 324 -9.04 -3.70 -2.23
C ALA A 324 -7.78 -3.19 -1.54
N MET A 325 -7.88 -2.79 -0.27
CA MET A 325 -6.71 -2.41 0.54
C MET A 325 -5.77 -3.59 0.77
N VAL A 326 -6.30 -4.80 1.01
CA VAL A 326 -5.49 -6.02 1.14
C VAL A 326 -4.82 -6.40 -0.18
N LEU A 327 -5.51 -6.27 -1.31
CA LEU A 327 -4.94 -6.44 -2.65
C LEU A 327 -3.79 -5.47 -2.89
N PHE A 328 -4.01 -4.19 -2.61
CA PHE A 328 -2.98 -3.15 -2.73
C PHE A 328 -1.79 -3.45 -1.82
N LYS A 329 -2.00 -3.83 -0.55
CA LYS A 329 -0.95 -4.25 0.39
C LYS A 329 -0.12 -5.40 -0.15
N ASN A 330 -0.77 -6.45 -0.67
CA ASN A 330 -0.09 -7.66 -1.12
C ASN A 330 0.72 -7.45 -2.41
N VAL A 331 0.28 -6.56 -3.29
CA VAL A 331 0.99 -6.26 -4.55
C VAL A 331 2.04 -5.15 -4.36
N HIS A 332 1.79 -4.18 -3.47
CA HIS A 332 2.62 -2.99 -3.25
C HIS A 332 3.00 -2.81 -1.78
N MET A 333 3.66 -3.81 -1.19
CA MET A 333 3.97 -3.84 0.26
C MET A 333 4.72 -2.59 0.75
N ALA A 334 5.78 -2.19 0.04
CA ALA A 334 6.58 -1.02 0.42
C ALA A 334 5.78 0.29 0.35
N ASP A 335 4.92 0.43 -0.66
CA ASP A 335 4.09 1.63 -0.82
C ASP A 335 2.96 1.68 0.21
N PHE A 336 2.40 0.51 0.58
CA PHE A 336 1.45 0.40 1.68
C PHE A 336 2.06 0.77 3.03
N GLU A 337 3.30 0.35 3.31
CA GLU A 337 4.01 0.76 4.54
C GLU A 337 4.26 2.27 4.60
N ALA A 338 4.51 2.90 3.45
CA ALA A 338 4.72 4.34 3.34
C ALA A 338 3.47 5.17 3.64
N ILE A 339 2.26 4.57 3.63
CA ILE A 339 0.99 5.25 4.00
C ILE A 339 1.07 5.81 5.42
N ARG A 340 1.68 5.06 6.35
CA ARG A 340 1.83 5.49 7.75
C ARG A 340 2.69 6.75 7.88
N LEU A 341 3.66 6.92 6.99
CA LEU A 341 4.55 8.08 6.94
C LEU A 341 3.96 9.22 6.11
N GLY A 342 2.88 8.97 5.36
CA GLY A 342 2.31 9.94 4.46
C GLY A 342 3.10 10.13 3.16
N GLU A 343 3.92 9.14 2.77
CA GLU A 343 4.85 9.23 1.64
C GLU A 343 4.50 8.29 0.47
N SER A 344 3.39 7.55 0.58
CA SER A 344 2.95 6.58 -0.44
C SER A 344 2.49 7.25 -1.73
N SER A 345 2.33 6.46 -2.80
CA SER A 345 1.71 6.94 -4.04
C SER A 345 0.29 7.47 -3.84
N LEU A 346 -0.49 6.87 -2.92
CA LEU A 346 -1.83 7.33 -2.56
C LEU A 346 -1.80 8.67 -1.81
N ASP A 347 -0.76 8.91 -1.00
CA ASP A 347 -0.57 10.21 -0.34
C ASP A 347 -0.25 11.31 -1.36
N LYS A 348 0.66 11.04 -2.29
CA LYS A 348 0.98 11.97 -3.38
C LYS A 348 -0.24 12.26 -4.25
N LEU A 349 -1.05 11.22 -4.51
CA LEU A 349 -2.31 11.37 -5.23
C LEU A 349 -3.30 12.25 -4.45
N TYR A 350 -3.40 12.08 -3.13
CA TYR A 350 -4.22 12.92 -2.27
C TYR A 350 -3.83 14.39 -2.36
N ASP A 351 -2.53 14.69 -2.27
CA ASP A 351 -2.03 16.07 -2.35
C ASP A 351 -2.33 16.70 -3.72
N VAL A 352 -2.09 15.95 -4.81
CA VAL A 352 -2.42 16.39 -6.17
C VAL A 352 -3.93 16.56 -6.36
N TRP A 353 -4.74 15.69 -5.79
CA TRP A 353 -6.20 15.81 -5.81
C TRP A 353 -6.67 17.09 -5.13
N ARG A 354 -6.17 17.39 -3.93
CA ARG A 354 -6.52 18.63 -3.21
C ARG A 354 -6.07 19.88 -3.96
N ALA A 355 -4.86 19.86 -4.53
CA ALA A 355 -4.37 20.96 -5.33
C ALA A 355 -5.18 21.16 -6.62
N LEU A 356 -5.60 20.07 -7.28
CA LEU A 356 -6.47 20.10 -8.46
C LEU A 356 -7.83 20.71 -8.12
N VAL A 357 -8.45 20.28 -7.02
CA VAL A 357 -9.75 20.80 -6.57
C VAL A 357 -9.65 22.28 -6.26
N SER A 358 -8.67 22.71 -5.45
CA SER A 358 -8.51 24.11 -5.07
C SER A 358 -8.23 25.00 -6.28
N ALA A 359 -7.36 24.57 -7.20
CA ALA A 359 -7.06 25.33 -8.43
C ALA A 359 -8.29 25.49 -9.33
N ASN A 360 -9.11 24.45 -9.47
CA ASN A 360 -10.33 24.53 -10.29
C ASN A 360 -11.43 25.34 -9.62
N LEU A 361 -11.60 25.23 -8.30
CA LEU A 361 -12.52 26.10 -7.55
C LEU A 361 -12.12 27.57 -7.67
N GLN A 362 -10.83 27.89 -7.56
CA GLN A 362 -10.33 29.25 -7.76
C GLN A 362 -10.58 29.76 -9.18
N ARG A 363 -10.30 28.95 -10.21
CA ARG A 363 -10.61 29.29 -11.60
C ARG A 363 -12.09 29.60 -11.80
N LEU A 364 -12.97 28.73 -11.30
CA LEU A 364 -14.42 28.87 -11.41
C LEU A 364 -14.94 30.11 -10.67
N ARG A 365 -14.38 30.43 -9.50
CA ARG A 365 -14.72 31.65 -8.75
C ARG A 365 -14.38 32.91 -9.54
N VAL A 366 -13.15 33.00 -10.07
CA VAL A 366 -12.73 34.15 -10.88
C VAL A 366 -13.60 34.30 -12.13
N GLU A 367 -13.94 33.18 -12.78
CA GLU A 367 -14.84 33.17 -13.94
C GLU A 367 -16.25 33.66 -13.58
N SER A 368 -16.80 33.17 -12.46
CA SER A 368 -18.11 33.60 -11.94
C SER A 368 -18.13 35.09 -11.62
N THR A 369 -17.12 35.63 -10.93
CA THR A 369 -17.04 37.08 -10.62
C THR A 369 -17.02 37.91 -11.90
N LYS A 370 -16.24 37.51 -12.91
CA LYS A 370 -16.20 38.21 -14.19
C LYS A 370 -17.54 38.22 -14.91
N LEU A 371 -18.25 37.09 -14.93
CA LEU A 371 -19.58 37.02 -15.55
C LEU A 371 -20.61 37.87 -14.80
N HIS A 372 -20.57 37.87 -13.46
CA HIS A 372 -21.42 38.78 -12.67
C HIS A 372 -21.15 40.25 -13.00
N GLU A 373 -19.89 40.68 -13.02
CA GLU A 373 -19.53 42.05 -13.37
C GLU A 373 -19.98 42.40 -14.79
N ARG A 374 -19.79 41.48 -15.75
CA ARG A 374 -20.19 41.67 -17.16
C ARG A 374 -21.70 41.86 -17.30
N ILE A 375 -22.49 41.12 -16.53
CA ILE A 375 -23.96 41.27 -16.49
C ILE A 375 -24.37 42.57 -15.80
N GLU A 376 -23.84 42.86 -14.61
CA GLU A 376 -24.23 44.03 -13.81
C GLU A 376 -23.91 45.37 -14.48
N ARG A 377 -22.79 45.42 -15.20
CA ARG A 377 -22.32 46.62 -15.90
C ARG A 377 -22.79 46.74 -17.35
N ASP A 378 -23.60 45.79 -17.83
CA ASP A 378 -24.03 45.73 -19.24
C ASP A 378 -22.83 45.78 -20.22
N GLU A 379 -21.70 45.17 -19.83
CA GLU A 379 -20.44 45.22 -20.61
C GLU A 379 -20.62 44.59 -22.00
N ALA A 380 -21.57 43.66 -22.16
CA ALA A 380 -21.91 43.07 -23.45
C ALA A 380 -22.42 44.10 -24.48
N ALA A 381 -23.15 45.13 -24.03
CA ALA A 381 -23.59 46.22 -24.91
C ALA A 381 -22.41 47.09 -25.33
N GLU A 382 -21.46 47.36 -24.42
CA GLU A 382 -20.24 48.14 -24.69
C GLU A 382 -19.28 47.39 -25.62
N GLU A 383 -19.10 46.08 -25.42
CA GLU A 383 -18.35 45.21 -26.34
C GLU A 383 -18.95 45.26 -27.76
N ARG A 384 -20.29 45.19 -27.84
CA ARG A 384 -21.01 45.23 -29.12
C ARG A 384 -20.89 46.60 -29.79
N ALA A 385 -21.01 47.68 -29.03
CA ALA A 385 -20.78 49.04 -29.52
C ALA A 385 -19.36 49.20 -30.08
N GLY A 386 -18.36 48.68 -29.36
CA GLY A 386 -16.96 48.64 -29.81
C GLY A 386 -16.78 47.87 -31.13
N GLU A 387 -17.43 46.72 -31.27
CA GLU A 387 -17.42 45.92 -32.50
C GLU A 387 -18.07 46.69 -33.68
N LEU A 388 -19.25 47.28 -33.47
CA LEU A 388 -19.95 48.07 -34.48
C LEU A 388 -19.13 49.29 -34.90
N ALA A 389 -18.50 49.99 -33.95
CA ALA A 389 -17.61 51.11 -34.21
C ALA A 389 -16.42 50.69 -35.08
N ALA A 390 -15.76 49.58 -34.75
CA ALA A 390 -14.63 49.06 -35.51
C ALA A 390 -15.03 48.67 -36.94
N ARG A 391 -16.20 48.02 -37.09
CA ARG A 391 -16.76 47.68 -38.41
C ARG A 391 -17.10 48.93 -39.21
N LEU A 392 -17.75 49.92 -38.61
CA LEU A 392 -18.09 51.17 -39.25
C LEU A 392 -16.85 51.91 -39.73
N GLN A 393 -15.84 52.06 -38.87
CA GLN A 393 -14.58 52.70 -39.24
C GLN A 393 -13.92 51.98 -40.43
N ALA A 394 -13.85 50.64 -40.41
CA ALA A 394 -13.27 49.88 -41.50
C ALA A 394 -14.02 50.08 -42.84
N ARG A 395 -15.36 50.25 -42.81
CA ARG A 395 -16.17 50.56 -44.00
C ARG A 395 -15.93 51.99 -44.48
N VAL A 396 -15.88 52.96 -43.58
CA VAL A 396 -15.58 54.37 -43.90
C VAL A 396 -14.19 54.48 -44.52
N ASP A 397 -13.18 53.87 -43.92
CA ASP A 397 -11.81 53.87 -44.46
C ASP A 397 -11.75 53.24 -45.86
N ALA A 398 -12.54 52.20 -46.11
CA ALA A 398 -12.65 51.60 -47.44
C ALA A 398 -13.29 52.55 -48.46
N ILE A 399 -14.32 53.30 -48.08
CA ILE A 399 -14.96 54.33 -48.91
C ILE A 399 -13.97 55.47 -49.22
N VAL A 400 -13.24 55.94 -48.21
CA VAL A 400 -12.21 56.99 -48.37
C VAL A 400 -11.10 56.54 -49.33
N ARG A 401 -10.58 55.31 -49.15
CA ARG A 401 -9.58 54.73 -50.07
C ARG A 401 -10.09 54.57 -51.49
N ALA A 402 -11.34 54.16 -51.68
CA ALA A 402 -11.94 53.99 -53.00
C ALA A 402 -12.21 55.31 -53.73
N SER A 403 -12.45 56.39 -52.98
CA SER A 403 -12.82 57.71 -53.52
C SER A 403 -11.62 58.58 -53.90
N SER A 404 -10.49 58.42 -53.20
CA SER A 404 -9.26 59.21 -53.39
C SER A 404 -8.69 59.20 -54.83
N PRO A 405 -8.70 58.09 -55.59
CA PRO A 405 -8.19 58.05 -56.96
C PRO A 405 -9.06 58.76 -58.01
N GLN A 406 -10.28 59.18 -57.66
CA GLN A 406 -11.30 59.67 -58.61
C GLN A 406 -11.51 61.19 -58.56
N GLY A 407 -10.65 61.93 -57.85
CA GLY A 407 -10.79 63.37 -57.67
C GLY A 407 -11.86 63.78 -56.64
N PHE A 408 -12.33 62.84 -55.80
CA PHE A 408 -13.19 63.11 -54.66
C PHE A 408 -12.39 63.06 -53.36
N THR A 409 -12.60 64.02 -52.47
CA THR A 409 -12.08 63.98 -51.09
C THR A 409 -13.22 63.63 -50.16
N VAL A 410 -13.13 62.49 -49.48
CA VAL A 410 -14.08 62.08 -48.45
C VAL A 410 -13.46 62.40 -47.08
N SER A 411 -14.21 63.09 -46.22
CA SER A 411 -13.80 63.34 -44.83
C SER A 411 -13.71 62.02 -44.07
N ASP A 412 -12.71 61.87 -43.20
CA ASP A 412 -12.62 60.77 -42.23
C ASP A 412 -13.46 61.03 -40.97
N GLN A 413 -13.90 62.28 -40.78
CA GLN A 413 -14.77 62.69 -39.67
C GLN A 413 -16.23 62.33 -39.95
N LEU A 414 -16.84 61.65 -38.98
CA LEU A 414 -18.25 61.30 -38.97
C LEU A 414 -19.03 62.36 -38.20
N HIS A 415 -20.19 62.77 -38.72
CA HIS A 415 -21.05 63.74 -38.07
C HIS A 415 -22.41 63.14 -37.69
N VAL A 416 -22.95 63.51 -36.54
CA VAL A 416 -24.34 63.21 -36.14
C VAL A 416 -24.97 64.52 -35.69
N SER A 417 -26.15 64.84 -36.23
CA SER A 417 -26.87 66.10 -35.93
C SER A 417 -26.03 67.38 -36.14
N GLY A 418 -25.01 67.33 -37.01
CA GLY A 418 -24.14 68.46 -37.33
C GLY A 418 -22.84 68.54 -36.51
N GLU A 419 -22.69 67.74 -35.46
CA GLU A 419 -21.48 67.70 -34.63
C GLU A 419 -20.56 66.54 -35.03
N VAL A 420 -19.24 66.73 -34.90
CA VAL A 420 -18.24 65.68 -35.16
C VAL A 420 -18.29 64.66 -34.02
N VAL A 421 -18.46 63.38 -34.36
CA VAL A 421 -18.44 62.29 -33.40
C VAL A 421 -17.01 61.78 -33.23
N SER A 422 -16.56 61.68 -31.98
CA SER A 422 -15.24 61.15 -31.69
C SER A 422 -15.20 59.61 -31.80
N PRO A 423 -14.03 59.02 -32.12
CA PRO A 423 -13.87 57.57 -32.15
C PRO A 423 -14.16 56.88 -30.80
N ALA A 424 -13.98 57.59 -29.68
CA ALA A 424 -14.28 57.07 -28.35
C ALA A 424 -15.80 56.99 -28.10
N GLU A 425 -16.55 58.00 -28.53
CA GLU A 425 -18.03 58.01 -28.41
C GLU A 425 -18.67 56.89 -29.24
N LEU A 426 -18.17 56.65 -30.45
CA LEU A 426 -18.67 55.55 -31.31
C LEU A 426 -18.58 54.18 -30.63
N ARG A 427 -17.62 53.99 -29.72
CA ARG A 427 -17.43 52.73 -29.00
C ARG A 427 -18.35 52.56 -27.80
N THR A 428 -19.18 53.56 -27.48
CA THR A 428 -20.08 53.48 -26.32
C THR A 428 -21.46 52.98 -26.69
N ALA A 429 -22.06 52.14 -25.84
CA ALA A 429 -23.42 51.67 -26.05
C ALA A 429 -24.44 52.82 -26.07
N LYS A 430 -24.19 53.86 -25.27
CA LYS A 430 -25.00 55.09 -25.23
C LYS A 430 -25.12 55.75 -26.61
N PHE A 431 -24.02 55.91 -27.35
CA PHE A 431 -24.05 56.54 -28.68
C PHE A 431 -25.02 55.82 -29.63
N TRP A 432 -24.95 54.49 -29.71
CA TRP A 432 -25.80 53.71 -30.62
C TRP A 432 -27.27 53.76 -30.20
N ARG A 433 -27.56 53.73 -28.89
CA ARG A 433 -28.93 53.88 -28.38
C ARG A 433 -29.51 55.25 -28.72
N ASP A 434 -28.75 56.32 -28.48
CA ASP A 434 -29.17 57.69 -28.79
C ASP A 434 -29.39 57.88 -30.31
N LEU A 435 -28.51 57.30 -31.15
CA LEU A 435 -28.64 57.32 -32.60
C LEU A 435 -29.94 56.65 -33.08
N LEU A 436 -30.26 55.48 -32.52
CA LEU A 436 -31.45 54.71 -32.90
C LEU A 436 -32.75 55.33 -32.37
N GLN A 437 -32.76 55.80 -31.12
CA GLN A 437 -33.95 56.43 -30.51
C GLN A 437 -34.28 57.79 -31.16
N GLY A 438 -33.26 58.57 -31.53
CA GLY A 438 -33.43 59.87 -32.15
C GLY A 438 -33.79 59.84 -33.64
N ASN A 439 -33.90 58.65 -34.26
CA ASN A 439 -33.88 58.48 -35.73
C ASN A 439 -32.72 59.25 -36.38
N GLY A 440 -31.58 59.31 -35.67
CA GLY A 440 -30.39 60.00 -36.14
C GLY A 440 -29.78 59.31 -37.34
N SER A 441 -28.92 60.02 -38.06
CA SER A 441 -28.17 59.47 -39.17
C SER A 441 -26.73 59.93 -39.09
N ILE A 442 -25.80 59.04 -39.40
CA ILE A 442 -24.39 59.37 -39.51
C ILE A 442 -24.16 60.03 -40.87
N VAL A 443 -23.49 61.17 -40.89
CA VAL A 443 -23.21 61.95 -42.09
C VAL A 443 -21.72 61.91 -42.39
N LEU A 444 -21.39 61.57 -43.64
CA LEU A 444 -20.04 61.66 -44.18
C LEU A 444 -20.00 62.74 -45.26
N HIS A 445 -19.11 63.71 -45.12
CA HIS A 445 -18.95 64.78 -46.10
C HIS A 445 -18.02 64.34 -47.23
N VAL A 446 -18.47 64.54 -48.46
CA VAL A 446 -17.72 64.25 -49.69
C VAL A 446 -17.58 65.53 -50.49
N ARG A 447 -16.37 65.90 -50.86
CA ARG A 447 -16.09 67.03 -51.76
C ARG A 447 -15.68 66.48 -53.13
N ASP A 448 -16.31 66.97 -54.19
CA ASP A 448 -15.91 66.62 -55.55
C ASP A 448 -14.78 67.52 -56.08
N GLY A 449 -14.21 67.15 -57.22
CA GLY A 449 -13.09 67.87 -57.85
C GLY A 449 -13.42 69.29 -58.30
N TYR A 450 -14.69 69.68 -58.30
CA TYR A 450 -15.16 71.05 -58.60
C TYR A 450 -15.42 71.88 -57.33
N GLY A 451 -15.21 71.30 -56.15
CA GLY A 451 -15.36 71.98 -54.86
C GLY A 451 -16.76 71.92 -54.27
N TYR A 452 -17.72 71.22 -54.89
CA TYR A 452 -19.06 71.06 -54.32
C TYR A 452 -19.03 70.05 -53.18
N GLN A 453 -19.67 70.40 -52.06
CA GLN A 453 -19.81 69.54 -50.90
C GLN A 453 -21.13 68.75 -50.98
N ARG A 454 -21.01 67.43 -50.91
CA ARG A 454 -22.11 66.47 -50.83
C ARG A 454 -22.08 65.77 -49.47
N GLN A 455 -23.21 65.19 -49.11
CA GLN A 455 -23.39 64.44 -47.87
C GLN A 455 -23.85 63.02 -48.20
N LEU A 456 -23.19 62.03 -47.63
CA LEU A 456 -23.70 60.66 -47.57
C LEU A 456 -24.38 60.49 -46.21
N LEU A 457 -25.67 60.18 -46.25
CA LEU A 457 -26.50 59.99 -45.06
C LEU A 457 -26.67 58.50 -44.80
N PHE A 458 -26.22 58.04 -43.64
CA PHE A 458 -26.36 56.67 -43.18
C PHE A 458 -27.39 56.63 -42.06
N SER A 459 -28.66 56.40 -42.43
CA SER A 459 -29.73 56.11 -41.47
C SER A 459 -29.57 54.70 -40.89
N ALA A 460 -30.30 54.38 -39.82
CA ALA A 460 -30.20 53.08 -39.16
C ALA A 460 -30.37 51.86 -40.11
N PRO A 461 -31.35 51.83 -41.04
CA PRO A 461 -31.44 50.72 -42.01
C PRO A 461 -30.23 50.64 -42.94
N VAL A 462 -29.73 51.78 -43.42
CA VAL A 462 -28.56 51.83 -44.31
C VAL A 462 -27.29 51.39 -43.56
N LEU A 463 -27.15 51.77 -42.30
CA LEU A 463 -26.05 51.31 -41.44
C LEU A 463 -26.13 49.81 -41.18
N SER A 464 -27.32 49.28 -40.90
CA SER A 464 -27.53 47.84 -40.71
C SER A 464 -27.10 47.05 -41.95
N ASP A 465 -27.49 47.50 -43.15
CA ASP A 465 -27.11 46.88 -44.42
C ASP A 465 -25.59 47.01 -44.69
N LEU A 466 -25.02 48.18 -44.44
CA LEU A 466 -23.59 48.45 -44.64
C LEU A 466 -22.70 47.61 -43.71
N LEU A 467 -23.12 47.43 -42.46
CA LEU A 467 -22.41 46.63 -41.47
C LEU A 467 -22.75 45.13 -41.57
N GLY A 468 -23.82 44.77 -42.29
CA GLY A 468 -24.31 43.40 -42.46
C GLY A 468 -24.76 42.75 -41.16
N THR A 469 -25.24 43.54 -40.19
CA THR A 469 -25.60 43.05 -38.86
C THR A 469 -26.61 43.97 -38.17
N SER A 470 -27.39 43.42 -37.25
CA SER A 470 -28.34 44.21 -36.45
C SER A 470 -27.61 45.22 -35.57
N LEU A 471 -28.17 46.43 -35.50
CA LEU A 471 -27.75 47.53 -34.64
C LEU A 471 -28.48 47.51 -33.29
N ASP A 472 -29.39 46.56 -33.04
CA ASP A 472 -30.08 46.45 -31.76
C ASP A 472 -29.12 45.90 -30.68
N LEU A 473 -28.51 46.82 -29.93
CA LEU A 473 -27.60 46.50 -28.84
C LEU A 473 -28.33 45.82 -27.67
N ASP A 474 -29.59 46.17 -27.42
CA ASP A 474 -30.32 45.68 -26.26
C ASP A 474 -30.78 44.24 -26.49
N GLU A 475 -31.17 43.87 -27.72
CA GLU A 475 -31.43 42.48 -28.11
C GLU A 475 -30.14 41.62 -28.03
N TRP A 476 -29.00 42.19 -28.40
CA TRP A 476 -27.70 41.51 -28.29
C TRP A 476 -27.29 41.32 -26.83
N ALA A 477 -27.36 42.39 -26.03
CA ALA A 477 -27.02 42.39 -24.62
C ALA A 477 -27.93 41.43 -23.84
N ALA A 478 -29.23 41.41 -24.13
CA ALA A 478 -30.17 40.46 -23.52
C ALA A 478 -29.80 39.00 -23.81
N ARG A 479 -29.49 38.67 -25.08
CA ARG A 479 -29.04 37.31 -25.44
C ARG A 479 -27.72 36.93 -24.79
N SER A 480 -26.77 37.87 -24.73
CA SER A 480 -25.48 37.67 -24.07
C SER A 480 -25.65 37.45 -22.57
N ALA A 481 -26.49 38.25 -21.92
CA ALA A 481 -26.80 38.09 -20.50
C ALA A 481 -27.47 36.75 -20.19
N THR A 482 -28.33 36.24 -21.08
CA THR A 482 -28.87 34.87 -20.97
C THR A 482 -27.76 33.83 -21.07
N ALA A 483 -26.86 33.93 -22.05
CA ALA A 483 -25.74 33.00 -22.20
C ALA A 483 -24.76 33.02 -21.02
N ASP A 484 -24.52 34.20 -20.44
CA ASP A 484 -23.70 34.37 -19.24
C ASP A 484 -24.36 33.74 -18.01
N LYS A 485 -25.68 33.93 -17.83
CA LYS A 485 -26.46 33.25 -16.79
C LYS A 485 -26.42 31.73 -16.93
N ASP A 486 -26.57 31.19 -18.14
CA ASP A 486 -26.44 29.75 -18.40
C ASP A 486 -25.03 29.22 -18.08
N SER A 487 -24.01 30.09 -18.19
CA SER A 487 -22.63 29.76 -17.85
C SER A 487 -22.41 29.80 -16.34
N LEU A 488 -23.02 30.75 -15.63
CA LEU A 488 -23.05 30.80 -14.17
C LEU A 488 -23.71 29.55 -13.58
N GLU A 489 -24.86 29.11 -14.11
CA GLU A 489 -25.52 27.87 -13.67
C GLU A 489 -24.66 26.61 -13.93
N ARG A 490 -23.83 26.60 -14.97
CA ARG A 490 -22.83 25.54 -15.20
C ARG A 490 -21.72 25.60 -14.17
N ILE A 491 -21.20 26.78 -13.90
CA ILE A 491 -20.15 26.99 -12.88
C ILE A 491 -20.64 26.55 -11.50
N GLU A 492 -21.87 26.89 -11.11
CA GLU A 492 -22.46 26.46 -9.84
C GLU A 492 -22.54 24.94 -9.73
N ARG A 493 -22.96 24.25 -10.80
CA ARG A 493 -22.96 22.78 -10.86
C ARG A 493 -21.56 22.19 -10.74
N ASP A 494 -20.57 22.78 -11.40
CA ASP A 494 -19.18 22.33 -11.33
C ASP A 494 -18.57 22.57 -9.94
N VAL A 495 -18.88 23.69 -9.29
CA VAL A 495 -18.48 23.97 -7.90
C VAL A 495 -19.12 22.96 -6.95
N HIS A 496 -20.44 22.73 -7.07
CA HIS A 496 -21.14 21.74 -6.26
C HIS A 496 -20.56 20.34 -6.44
N PHE A 497 -20.23 19.96 -7.68
CA PHE A 497 -19.55 18.70 -7.97
C PHE A 497 -18.19 18.61 -7.26
N LEU A 498 -17.34 19.63 -7.40
CA LEU A 498 -15.99 19.66 -6.79
C LEU A 498 -15.99 19.70 -5.25
N GLN A 499 -17.14 19.96 -4.63
CA GLN A 499 -17.30 19.93 -3.17
C GLN A 499 -17.71 18.54 -2.63
N HIS A 500 -18.32 17.69 -3.47
CA HIS A 500 -18.97 16.44 -3.03
C HIS A 500 -18.52 15.20 -3.81
N HIS A 501 -17.54 15.31 -4.69
CA HIS A 501 -17.07 14.20 -5.53
C HIS A 501 -16.20 13.20 -4.77
N THR A 502 -16.18 11.97 -5.27
CA THR A 502 -15.13 11.00 -4.93
C THR A 502 -13.99 11.04 -5.96
N TRP A 503 -12.86 10.38 -5.65
CA TRP A 503 -11.79 10.16 -6.62
C TRP A 503 -12.30 9.50 -7.91
N GLY A 504 -13.12 8.45 -7.79
CA GLY A 504 -13.67 7.77 -8.96
C GLY A 504 -14.57 8.66 -9.82
N ASP A 505 -15.35 9.56 -9.21
CA ASP A 505 -16.18 10.50 -9.99
C ASP A 505 -15.34 11.50 -10.80
N LEU A 506 -14.17 11.88 -10.29
CA LEU A 506 -13.28 12.84 -10.94
C LEU A 506 -12.53 12.24 -12.14
N VAL A 507 -12.38 10.92 -12.19
CA VAL A 507 -11.76 10.21 -13.34
C VAL A 507 -12.49 10.53 -14.64
N ASP A 508 -13.82 10.62 -14.59
CA ASP A 508 -14.69 10.86 -15.75
C ASP A 508 -14.93 12.35 -16.04
N ARG A 509 -14.13 13.25 -15.46
CA ARG A 509 -14.26 14.71 -15.60
C ARG A 509 -13.01 15.35 -16.23
N PRO A 510 -12.82 15.23 -17.55
CA PRO A 510 -11.63 15.73 -18.23
C PRO A 510 -11.53 17.26 -18.27
N GLN A 511 -12.61 17.98 -17.94
CA GLN A 511 -12.60 19.44 -17.85
C GLN A 511 -11.76 19.96 -16.67
N PHE A 512 -11.62 19.16 -15.60
CA PHE A 512 -10.81 19.55 -14.44
C PHE A 512 -9.38 19.08 -14.64
N LYS A 513 -8.47 20.05 -14.68
CA LYS A 513 -7.05 19.82 -14.94
C LYS A 513 -6.19 20.56 -13.94
N TYR A 514 -5.00 20.02 -13.70
CA TYR A 514 -4.02 20.61 -12.81
C TYR A 514 -2.60 20.36 -13.31
N ARG A 515 -1.72 21.34 -13.07
CA ARG A 515 -0.28 21.26 -13.33
C ARG A 515 0.46 21.60 -12.05
N THR A 516 1.55 20.89 -11.78
CA THR A 516 2.41 21.13 -10.61
C THR A 516 3.44 22.23 -10.85
N THR A 517 3.87 22.42 -12.10
CA THR A 517 4.97 23.33 -12.45
C THR A 517 4.58 24.19 -13.64
N GLU A 518 5.04 25.45 -13.64
CA GLU A 518 4.88 26.33 -14.78
C GLU A 518 5.65 25.80 -16.00
N GLY A 519 4.97 25.67 -17.14
CA GLY A 519 5.53 25.10 -18.38
C GLY A 519 5.15 23.65 -18.66
N GLU A 520 4.63 22.90 -17.68
CA GLU A 520 4.05 21.57 -17.94
C GLU A 520 2.58 21.67 -18.41
N ASN A 521 2.17 20.66 -19.20
CA ASN A 521 0.77 20.48 -19.58
C ASN A 521 -0.08 20.15 -18.36
N ALA A 522 -1.24 20.79 -18.24
CA ALA A 522 -2.21 20.45 -17.21
C ALA A 522 -2.81 19.07 -17.49
N LEU A 523 -2.72 18.17 -16.51
CA LEU A 523 -3.18 16.80 -16.60
C LEU A 523 -4.57 16.64 -15.97
N THR A 524 -5.37 15.73 -16.50
CA THR A 524 -6.63 15.29 -15.88
C THR A 524 -6.35 14.41 -14.67
N PHE A 525 -7.35 14.19 -13.81
CA PHE A 525 -7.19 13.30 -12.66
C PHE A 525 -6.82 11.87 -13.08
N ARG A 526 -7.40 11.34 -14.16
CA ARG A 526 -7.03 10.04 -14.73
C ARG A 526 -5.54 9.96 -15.09
N GLN A 527 -5.01 10.99 -15.74
CA GLN A 527 -3.59 11.05 -16.12
C GLN A 527 -2.68 11.14 -14.89
N TRP A 528 -3.14 11.76 -13.80
CA TRP A 528 -2.42 11.75 -12.53
C TRP A 528 -2.40 10.38 -11.87
N LEU A 529 -3.50 9.60 -11.96
CA LEU A 529 -3.50 8.20 -11.51
C LEU A 529 -2.42 7.40 -12.24
N ASP A 530 -2.42 7.46 -13.58
CA ASP A 530 -1.46 6.72 -14.41
C ASP A 530 0.00 7.17 -14.17
N ARG A 531 0.22 8.43 -13.76
CA ARG A 531 1.56 8.99 -13.48
C ARG A 531 2.07 8.65 -12.07
N LEU A 532 1.19 8.60 -11.07
CA LEU A 532 1.59 8.50 -9.66
C LEU A 532 1.51 7.07 -9.10
N LEU A 533 0.53 6.29 -9.53
CA LEU A 533 0.27 4.98 -8.93
C LEU A 533 1.20 3.90 -9.50
N PRO A 534 1.65 2.94 -8.67
CA PRO A 534 2.73 2.02 -9.02
C PRO A 534 2.34 0.95 -10.04
N SER A 535 1.04 0.79 -10.35
CA SER A 535 0.57 -0.22 -11.30
C SER A 535 -0.84 0.06 -11.80
N GLN A 536 -1.22 -0.60 -12.89
CA GLN A 536 -2.59 -0.57 -13.40
C GLN A 536 -3.62 -1.09 -12.38
N LEU A 537 -3.27 -2.07 -11.53
CA LEU A 537 -4.15 -2.53 -10.45
C LEU A 537 -4.52 -1.37 -9.52
N ALA A 538 -3.53 -0.60 -9.07
CA ALA A 538 -3.76 0.53 -8.17
C ALA A 538 -4.61 1.61 -8.84
N VAL A 539 -4.34 1.91 -10.13
CA VAL A 539 -5.16 2.84 -10.93
C VAL A 539 -6.61 2.39 -11.00
N ASP A 540 -6.84 1.12 -11.32
CA ASP A 540 -8.19 0.59 -11.49
C ASP A 540 -8.94 0.49 -10.17
N LEU A 541 -8.26 0.17 -9.06
CA LEU A 541 -8.85 0.18 -7.70
C LEU A 541 -9.33 1.57 -7.31
N VAL A 542 -8.59 2.63 -7.64
CA VAL A 542 -9.02 4.02 -7.38
C VAL A 542 -10.12 4.44 -8.36
N ALA A 543 -9.94 4.18 -9.66
CA ALA A 543 -10.90 4.58 -10.69
C ALA A 543 -12.28 3.92 -10.50
N GLN A 544 -12.31 2.69 -10.01
CA GLN A 544 -13.54 1.95 -9.71
C GLN A 544 -14.05 2.16 -8.27
N LYS A 545 -13.53 3.17 -7.54
CA LYS A 545 -14.00 3.60 -6.20
C LYS A 545 -13.75 2.61 -5.06
N TYR A 546 -12.93 1.58 -5.27
CA TYR A 546 -12.55 0.63 -4.22
C TYR A 546 -11.51 1.19 -3.24
N ILE A 547 -10.61 2.07 -3.73
CA ILE A 547 -9.73 2.87 -2.88
C ILE A 547 -10.17 4.33 -2.96
N THR A 548 -10.43 4.93 -1.81
CA THR A 548 -10.97 6.30 -1.67
C THR A 548 -9.97 7.21 -0.98
N SER A 549 -10.29 8.51 -0.88
CA SER A 549 -9.51 9.49 -0.11
C SER A 549 -9.37 9.14 1.37
N TYR A 550 -10.21 8.25 1.91
CA TYR A 550 -10.15 7.75 3.28
C TYR A 550 -9.17 6.59 3.50
N PHE A 551 -8.36 6.23 2.50
CA PHE A 551 -7.43 5.09 2.60
C PHE A 551 -6.54 5.10 3.85
N SER A 552 -6.12 6.27 4.35
CA SER A 552 -5.33 6.38 5.58
C SER A 552 -6.11 5.99 6.85
N LEU A 553 -7.44 6.11 6.85
CA LEU A 553 -8.29 5.60 7.92
C LEU A 553 -8.38 4.08 7.87
N HIS A 554 -8.31 3.48 6.68
CA HIS A 554 -8.39 2.02 6.50
C HIS A 554 -7.09 1.29 6.92
N VAL A 555 -5.99 2.03 7.08
CA VAL A 555 -4.68 1.50 7.52
C VAL A 555 -4.42 1.80 9.00
N SER A 556 -5.17 2.70 9.61
CA SER A 556 -5.08 3.01 11.04
C SER A 556 -6.20 2.33 11.83
N SER A 557 -5.95 1.98 13.09
CA SER A 557 -6.96 1.39 13.99
C SER A 557 -7.95 2.46 14.47
N PHE A 558 -8.66 3.09 13.53
CA PHE A 558 -9.61 4.16 13.78
C PHE A 558 -11.05 3.62 13.79
N TYR A 559 -11.70 3.65 14.95
CA TYR A 559 -13.03 3.06 15.17
C TYR A 559 -14.19 4.06 15.06
N GLY A 560 -13.93 5.34 14.75
CA GLY A 560 -14.98 6.32 14.42
C GLY A 560 -15.95 6.72 15.53
N GLU A 561 -15.74 6.32 16.78
CA GLU A 561 -16.73 6.48 17.87
C GLU A 561 -17.01 7.94 18.27
N LEU A 562 -16.01 8.80 18.17
CA LEU A 562 -16.07 10.18 18.68
C LEU A 562 -15.83 11.24 17.60
N ILE A 563 -15.25 10.83 16.48
CA ILE A 563 -14.80 11.73 15.41
C ILE A 563 -15.24 11.12 14.07
N ARG A 564 -15.80 11.95 13.20
CA ARG A 564 -16.26 11.56 11.86
C ARG A 564 -15.10 11.36 10.89
N PRO A 565 -15.31 10.69 9.74
CA PRO A 565 -14.26 10.43 8.76
C PRO A 565 -13.58 11.71 8.25
N ASP A 566 -14.38 12.74 7.94
CA ASP A 566 -13.86 14.00 7.40
C ASP A 566 -13.08 14.79 8.45
N ALA A 567 -13.64 14.89 9.67
CA ALA A 567 -12.92 15.46 10.81
C ALA A 567 -11.60 14.75 11.11
N MET A 568 -11.58 13.41 11.12
CA MET A 568 -10.36 12.63 11.38
C MET A 568 -9.34 12.77 10.24
N THR A 569 -9.82 12.77 8.99
CA THR A 569 -8.96 12.99 7.83
C THR A 569 -8.31 14.37 7.89
N TYR A 570 -9.08 15.42 8.20
CA TYR A 570 -8.55 16.76 8.38
C TYR A 570 -7.56 16.84 9.55
N LEU A 571 -7.83 16.17 10.67
CA LEU A 571 -6.89 16.09 11.79
C LEU A 571 -5.55 15.49 11.35
N MET A 572 -5.58 14.30 10.74
CA MET A 572 -4.37 13.58 10.32
C MET A 572 -3.60 14.27 9.20
N ARG A 573 -4.31 14.91 8.25
CA ARG A 573 -3.72 15.46 7.02
C ARG A 573 -3.33 16.92 7.14
N ASN A 574 -4.04 17.69 7.96
CA ASN A 574 -3.90 19.14 8.01
C ASN A 574 -3.41 19.59 9.38
N VAL A 575 -4.10 19.19 10.45
CA VAL A 575 -3.76 19.64 11.81
C VAL A 575 -2.44 19.05 12.28
N ASP A 576 -2.25 17.74 12.17
CA ASP A 576 -1.03 17.06 12.65
C ASP A 576 0.21 17.42 11.83
N ARG A 577 0.01 17.88 10.59
CA ARG A 577 1.07 18.34 9.67
C ARG A 577 1.30 19.85 9.71
N GLY A 578 0.44 20.62 10.37
CA GLY A 578 0.49 22.09 10.38
C GLY A 578 0.24 22.73 9.01
N THR A 579 -0.50 22.06 8.12
CA THR A 579 -0.76 22.51 6.74
C THR A 579 -2.23 22.80 6.52
N PRO A 580 -2.62 24.05 6.21
CA PRO A 580 -4.02 24.36 5.94
C PRO A 580 -4.51 23.80 4.61
N ASP A 581 -5.80 23.51 4.56
CA ASP A 581 -6.54 23.33 3.31
C ASP A 581 -7.80 24.19 3.38
N ALA A 582 -7.80 25.29 2.63
CA ALA A 582 -8.84 26.30 2.68
C ALA A 582 -10.20 25.78 2.19
N ASP A 583 -10.19 24.80 1.28
CA ASP A 583 -11.36 24.28 0.58
C ASP A 583 -11.74 22.86 1.04
N TYR A 584 -11.14 22.32 2.11
CA TYR A 584 -11.54 21.00 2.61
C TYR A 584 -12.96 21.10 3.21
N PRO A 585 -13.92 20.28 2.77
CA PRO A 585 -15.29 20.35 3.26
C PRO A 585 -15.35 19.82 4.69
N LEU A 586 -15.87 20.63 5.60
CA LEU A 586 -16.19 20.24 6.98
C LEU A 586 -17.60 20.74 7.30
N ASP A 587 -18.41 19.88 7.92
CA ASP A 587 -19.69 20.27 8.48
C ASP A 587 -19.55 20.82 9.91
N ALA A 588 -20.63 21.33 10.50
CA ALA A 588 -20.61 21.89 11.85
C ALA A 588 -20.25 20.85 12.94
N GLU A 589 -20.64 19.58 12.73
CA GLU A 589 -20.39 18.49 13.67
C GLU A 589 -18.92 18.03 13.60
N ASP A 590 -18.32 18.03 12.41
CA ASP A 590 -16.89 17.80 12.18
C ASP A 590 -16.04 18.84 12.90
N ILE A 591 -16.38 20.12 12.72
CA ILE A 591 -15.66 21.23 13.36
C ILE A 591 -15.78 21.12 14.88
N THR A 592 -16.97 20.80 15.38
CA THR A 592 -17.18 20.58 16.82
C THR A 592 -16.35 19.40 17.34
N ALA A 593 -16.27 18.29 16.59
CA ALA A 593 -15.46 17.13 16.94
C ALA A 593 -13.96 17.46 16.98
N ILE A 594 -13.45 18.20 15.98
CA ILE A 594 -12.05 18.66 15.93
C ILE A 594 -11.71 19.50 17.16
N LEU A 595 -12.57 20.47 17.50
CA LEU A 595 -12.35 21.35 18.65
C LEU A 595 -12.46 20.63 19.99
N ARG A 596 -13.29 19.58 20.07
CA ARG A 596 -13.40 18.73 21.26
C ARG A 596 -12.15 17.87 21.46
N ASP A 597 -11.59 17.33 20.38
CA ASP A 597 -10.40 16.46 20.42
C ASP A 597 -9.11 17.24 20.73
N ARG A 598 -8.83 18.31 19.98
CA ARG A 598 -7.57 19.08 20.09
C ARG A 598 -7.65 20.24 21.09
N GLY A 599 -8.85 20.56 21.58
CA GLY A 599 -9.10 21.74 22.40
C GLY A 599 -9.01 23.05 21.61
N THR A 600 -9.34 24.17 22.27
CA THR A 600 -9.37 25.50 21.62
C THR A 600 -7.99 26.06 21.27
N GLY A 601 -6.90 25.46 21.78
CA GLY A 601 -5.54 25.86 21.46
C GLY A 601 -5.19 25.70 19.98
N VAL A 602 -5.80 24.72 19.29
CA VAL A 602 -5.58 24.44 17.87
C VAL A 602 -5.93 25.62 16.96
N LEU A 603 -6.87 26.48 17.38
CA LEU A 603 -7.30 27.68 16.64
C LEU A 603 -6.17 28.70 16.41
N ARG A 604 -5.06 28.57 17.15
CA ARG A 604 -3.87 29.41 16.98
C ARG A 604 -2.93 28.91 15.88
N ASP A 605 -3.13 27.68 15.42
CA ASP A 605 -2.36 27.05 14.35
C ASP A 605 -2.86 27.49 12.98
N ARG A 606 -1.94 27.57 12.02
CA ARG A 606 -2.27 27.87 10.62
C ARG A 606 -3.07 26.76 9.97
N SER A 607 -3.00 25.53 10.47
CA SER A 607 -3.82 24.40 10.01
C SER A 607 -5.33 24.67 10.12
N MET A 608 -5.76 25.65 10.90
CA MET A 608 -7.17 26.03 11.03
C MET A 608 -7.65 27.04 9.98
N TYR A 609 -6.80 27.43 9.02
CA TYR A 609 -7.18 28.28 7.89
C TYR A 609 -8.00 27.48 6.87
N ASN A 610 -9.28 27.31 7.20
CA ASN A 610 -10.29 26.63 6.40
C ASN A 610 -11.58 27.44 6.37
N VAL A 611 -12.22 27.51 5.19
CA VAL A 611 -13.41 28.34 4.99
C VAL A 611 -14.59 27.85 5.83
N SER A 612 -14.82 26.54 5.90
CA SER A 612 -15.90 25.96 6.73
C SER A 612 -15.67 26.23 8.22
N ILE A 613 -14.44 26.04 8.71
CA ILE A 613 -14.08 26.35 10.10
C ILE A 613 -14.37 27.81 10.43
N LEU A 614 -13.86 28.75 9.61
CA LEU A 614 -14.04 30.18 9.90
C LEU A 614 -15.49 30.63 9.74
N ASN A 615 -16.24 30.10 8.77
CA ASN A 615 -17.68 30.33 8.63
C ASN A 615 -18.43 29.93 9.91
N HIS A 616 -18.22 28.71 10.38
CA HIS A 616 -18.89 28.18 11.57
C HIS A 616 -18.54 29.01 12.81
N LEU A 617 -17.26 29.35 13.01
CA LEU A 617 -16.84 30.16 14.16
C LEU A 617 -17.44 31.57 14.11
N LEU A 618 -17.43 32.24 12.95
CA LEU A 618 -17.99 33.59 12.84
C LEU A 618 -19.51 33.63 13.06
N GLN A 619 -20.23 32.55 12.76
CA GLN A 619 -21.68 32.45 12.91
C GLN A 619 -22.10 32.02 14.31
N GLU A 620 -21.41 31.02 14.89
CA GLU A 620 -21.86 30.34 16.11
C GLU A 620 -21.01 30.65 17.36
N ASP A 621 -19.74 31.05 17.19
CA ASP A 621 -18.82 31.31 18.32
C ASP A 621 -17.84 32.46 18.01
N ALA A 622 -18.36 33.69 18.06
CA ALA A 622 -17.62 34.90 17.72
C ALA A 622 -16.35 35.10 18.58
N ASP A 623 -16.31 34.59 19.80
CA ASP A 623 -15.14 34.70 20.68
C ASP A 623 -14.01 33.76 20.26
N ARG A 624 -14.34 32.52 19.85
CA ARG A 624 -13.34 31.63 19.24
C ARG A 624 -12.90 32.11 17.86
N ALA A 625 -13.80 32.73 17.09
CA ALA A 625 -13.45 33.34 15.81
C ALA A 625 -12.34 34.41 15.98
N LYS A 626 -12.41 35.25 17.02
CA LYS A 626 -11.39 36.27 17.32
C LYS A 626 -9.98 35.69 17.45
N VAL A 627 -9.84 34.44 17.92
CA VAL A 627 -8.53 33.78 18.06
C VAL A 627 -7.89 33.55 16.69
N VAL A 628 -8.67 33.06 15.73
CA VAL A 628 -8.22 32.84 14.35
C VAL A 628 -8.02 34.18 13.64
N VAL A 629 -8.97 35.12 13.77
CA VAL A 629 -8.90 36.45 13.14
C VAL A 629 -7.69 37.25 13.62
N LYS A 630 -7.35 37.18 14.92
CA LYS A 630 -6.14 37.81 15.46
C LYS A 630 -4.86 37.29 14.81
N ARG A 631 -4.80 36.01 14.45
CA ARG A 631 -3.68 35.45 13.68
C ARG A 631 -3.68 35.94 12.24
N LEU A 632 -4.84 36.04 11.60
CA LEU A 632 -4.93 36.59 10.24
C LEU A 632 -4.47 38.06 10.17
N ALA A 633 -4.62 38.79 11.27
CA ALA A 633 -4.11 40.17 11.40
C ALA A 633 -2.57 40.28 11.39
N ASP A 634 -1.82 39.17 11.54
CA ASP A 634 -0.35 39.17 11.36
C ASP A 634 0.04 39.57 9.92
N TRP A 635 -0.92 39.53 8.98
CA TRP A 635 -0.82 40.08 7.61
C TRP A 635 0.38 39.59 6.80
N GLY A 636 0.83 38.36 7.04
CA GLY A 636 1.84 37.67 6.25
C GLY A 636 1.30 37.18 4.89
N PRO A 637 2.17 36.64 4.01
CA PRO A 637 1.76 36.19 2.69
C PRO A 637 0.68 35.10 2.72
N LYS A 638 0.76 34.17 3.67
CA LYS A 638 -0.22 33.08 3.82
C LYS A 638 -1.55 33.57 4.39
N GLU A 639 -1.47 34.47 5.37
CA GLU A 639 -2.63 35.08 6.01
C GLU A 639 -3.42 35.94 5.01
N ARG A 640 -2.73 36.76 4.20
CA ARG A 640 -3.36 37.53 3.10
C ARG A 640 -4.01 36.61 2.08
N ALA A 641 -3.30 35.58 1.62
CA ALA A 641 -3.84 34.62 0.66
C ALA A 641 -5.12 33.95 1.19
N PHE A 642 -5.16 33.59 2.47
CA PHE A 642 -6.36 33.01 3.06
C PHE A 642 -7.49 34.04 3.25
N VAL A 643 -7.20 35.28 3.65
CA VAL A 643 -8.22 36.34 3.74
C VAL A 643 -8.84 36.61 2.37
N ASP A 644 -8.02 36.76 1.32
CA ASP A 644 -8.50 36.96 -0.04
C ASP A 644 -9.35 35.77 -0.51
N HIS A 645 -8.90 34.54 -0.19
CA HIS A 645 -9.65 33.32 -0.47
C HIS A 645 -11.01 33.30 0.25
N TYR A 646 -11.04 33.65 1.53
CA TYR A 646 -12.27 33.69 2.33
C TYR A 646 -13.22 34.79 1.88
N LEU A 647 -12.74 35.97 1.48
CA LEU A 647 -13.61 37.01 0.92
C LEU A 647 -14.25 36.60 -0.41
N GLY A 648 -13.59 35.71 -1.17
CA GLY A 648 -14.17 35.07 -2.34
C GLY A 648 -15.19 33.98 -2.00
N ALA A 649 -14.87 33.08 -1.06
CA ALA A 649 -15.59 31.81 -0.86
C ALA A 649 -16.44 31.70 0.41
N GLY A 650 -16.16 32.52 1.43
CA GLY A 650 -16.82 32.49 2.73
C GLY A 650 -18.22 33.10 2.69
N VAL A 651 -19.08 32.66 3.62
CA VAL A 651 -20.47 33.15 3.72
C VAL A 651 -20.56 34.32 4.70
N ALA A 652 -19.77 34.32 5.78
CA ALA A 652 -19.79 35.35 6.82
C ALA A 652 -18.78 36.51 6.56
N LYS A 653 -18.74 37.03 5.33
CA LYS A 653 -17.75 38.04 4.90
C LYS A 653 -17.78 39.32 5.75
N ALA A 654 -18.97 39.83 6.04
CA ALA A 654 -19.15 41.05 6.82
C ALA A 654 -18.60 40.89 8.26
N ALA A 655 -18.88 39.74 8.90
CA ALA A 655 -18.40 39.44 10.25
C ALA A 655 -16.87 39.33 10.31
N LEU A 656 -16.24 38.76 9.27
CA LEU A 656 -14.77 38.74 9.18
C LEU A 656 -14.20 40.16 9.11
N VAL A 657 -14.75 41.00 8.23
CA VAL A 657 -14.29 42.39 8.06
C VAL A 657 -14.47 43.20 9.34
N GLU A 658 -15.60 43.03 10.03
CA GLU A 658 -15.88 43.68 11.31
C GLU A 658 -14.83 43.31 12.37
N GLN A 659 -14.47 42.03 12.50
CA GLN A 659 -13.46 41.59 13.47
C GLN A 659 -12.01 41.95 13.08
N LEU A 660 -11.69 42.09 11.78
CA LEU A 660 -10.37 42.51 11.31
C LEU A 660 -10.13 44.01 11.47
N THR A 661 -11.17 44.83 11.34
CA THR A 661 -11.09 46.30 11.37
C THR A 661 -10.40 46.86 12.63
N PRO A 662 -10.71 46.43 13.87
CA PRO A 662 -10.11 46.97 15.09
C PRO A 662 -8.67 46.49 15.37
N LEU A 663 -8.14 45.55 14.57
CA LEU A 663 -6.81 44.96 14.76
C LEU A 663 -5.75 45.57 13.84
N ARG A 664 -6.13 46.55 13.01
CA ARG A 664 -5.29 47.17 12.00
C ARG A 664 -4.67 48.48 12.45
#